data_AF-A0A939WFW6-F1
#
_entry.id   AF-A0A939WFW6-F1
#
_cell.length_a   1.000
_cell.length_b   1.000
_cell.length_c   1.000
_cell.angle_alpha   90.00
_cell.angle_beta   90.00
_cell.angle_gamma   90.00
#
_symmetry.space_group_name_H-M   'P 1'
#
loop_
_entity.id
_entity.type
_entity.pdbx_description
1 polymer ?
#
loop_
_entity_poly.entity_id
_entity_poly.type
_entity_poly.pdbx_seq_one_letter_code
_entity_poly.pdbx_strand_id
1 'polypeptide(L)'
;MTRKLRRFLISVIVSGAEAARIRSEFRAGIFLSYRKKDREAARGLMERIHRDELCRDVSIWYDEYLVPGESWRKTIEEALASCDLFVLSVTPMLLAEGNFVWREEYPRAHDQLKKPILSVITAPEGMSDEEMQTLRAMYDRIDESLTDGPGQDALADGLHRSLIDKAGKKDLLTPDDGGEHLYYIALAYKNSVGVEMDPKKAVSLLEKSGENGYRHAYLTLGNVFEFGEGVPRDEDRAISYYDRFIGLQKPEFGTSRQGDMDLVLAYDAKGMILIGRSRLQEALDVYMELHTLLDAMTSCFGSFKQINLPISLERLGRIRYALGDYDAARKYFEKALQVRLDPPKTENIATEEERTREEAENKNRWEAKMGLAVSYYDMGEILLAGKDLTGAAKYLLKSRELFSELDAEKEDHDLKICLSKSYTRIAEVYEAEGKHKQAKEICEKALAILEPLLKNQYDFEAGTLRAANHIVLSDITRNSGQIKQAHRLICEALDEAEALIGKAPSRKTRTLLATAYERRGTLEEQLGNIEPAKQYYKMNIDISKELVEGSEDPEEKRGFAIACEKLALFLVREPMRMSTDDVSSACGLLEKDLEITESLTKGKTDYQHRRDMAVCYDALCEVYQYQNKEKALEYGVKGLVIAYHLAEDPGTPQELFDLANFYYSIGKLCGDIKNVCFQNAHVLWSKVYQASPSEDLGKKIQLLEEMMKRPATECAIEPGYCSGIKELTDKWSEETSKDVDYADISPIERKASAGGMGCLPLLLAVAVLVCLILQLFGVVDFAGKLKSVLGDSGAKVVVGVVWVVSLIMLVCSAKFRKR
;
A
#
# COMPACT_ATOMS: atom_id res chain seq x y z
N MET A 1 -14.31 -29.61 4.32
CA MET A 1 -13.05 -30.17 4.87
C MET A 1 -13.37 -30.87 6.19
N THR A 2 -12.91 -32.10 6.44
CA THR A 2 -13.15 -32.77 7.74
C THR A 2 -12.13 -32.29 8.80
N ARG A 3 -12.54 -32.19 10.09
CA ARG A 3 -11.64 -31.77 11.19
C ARG A 3 -10.33 -32.58 11.23
N LYS A 4 -10.44 -33.88 10.97
CA LYS A 4 -9.32 -34.82 10.87
C LYS A 4 -8.30 -34.43 9.79
N LEU A 5 -8.78 -34.04 8.60
CA LEU A 5 -7.92 -33.55 7.51
C LEU A 5 -7.30 -32.19 7.86
N ARG A 6 -8.03 -31.32 8.57
CA ARG A 6 -7.51 -30.02 9.06
C ARG A 6 -6.38 -30.21 10.07
N ARG A 7 -6.52 -31.10 11.06
CA ARG A 7 -5.44 -31.41 12.02
C ARG A 7 -4.21 -32.02 11.35
N PHE A 8 -4.41 -32.96 10.41
CA PHE A 8 -3.31 -33.51 9.62
C PHE A 8 -2.53 -32.42 8.87
N LEU A 9 -3.23 -31.51 8.20
CA LEU A 9 -2.58 -30.39 7.50
C LEU A 9 -1.89 -29.42 8.47
N ILE A 10 -2.47 -29.11 9.63
CA ILE A 10 -1.78 -28.30 10.66
C ILE A 10 -0.51 -29.01 11.17
N SER A 11 -0.52 -30.34 11.33
CA SER A 11 0.68 -31.11 11.72
C SER A 11 1.76 -31.20 10.63
N VAL A 12 1.45 -30.83 9.39
CA VAL A 12 2.42 -30.66 8.30
C VAL A 12 2.93 -29.21 8.23
N ILE A 13 2.13 -28.24 8.68
CA ILE A 13 2.48 -26.81 8.70
C ILE A 13 3.40 -26.47 9.90
N VAL A 14 3.12 -27.01 11.09
CA VAL A 14 4.00 -26.83 12.26
C VAL A 14 5.22 -27.75 12.11
N SER A 15 6.43 -27.20 12.25
CA SER A 15 7.64 -28.01 12.12
C SER A 15 7.71 -29.12 13.17
N GLY A 16 8.29 -30.28 12.83
CA GLY A 16 8.38 -31.42 13.75
C GLY A 16 9.10 -31.08 15.06
N ALA A 17 10.08 -30.18 15.01
CA ALA A 17 10.81 -29.68 16.19
C ALA A 17 9.95 -28.76 17.06
N GLU A 18 9.23 -27.80 16.46
CA GLU A 18 8.33 -26.90 17.18
C GLU A 18 7.16 -27.66 17.82
N ALA A 19 6.55 -28.60 17.10
CA ALA A 19 5.50 -29.46 17.66
C ALA A 19 6.01 -30.34 18.81
N ALA A 20 7.29 -30.74 18.78
CA ALA A 20 7.92 -31.45 19.91
C ALA A 20 8.19 -30.51 21.10
N ARG A 21 8.65 -29.27 20.85
CA ARG A 21 8.85 -28.24 21.89
C ARG A 21 7.53 -27.90 22.58
N ILE A 22 6.47 -27.61 21.84
CA ILE A 22 5.12 -27.39 22.39
C ILE A 22 4.67 -28.58 23.24
N ARG A 23 4.88 -29.82 22.76
CA ARG A 23 4.53 -31.01 23.55
C ARG A 23 5.35 -31.17 24.84
N SER A 24 6.60 -30.70 24.87
CA SER A 24 7.45 -30.79 26.07
C SER A 24 7.03 -29.86 27.21
N GLU A 25 6.20 -28.85 26.92
CA GLU A 25 5.70 -27.91 27.92
C GLU A 25 4.44 -28.43 28.65
N PHE A 26 3.74 -29.44 28.14
CA PHE A 26 2.66 -30.06 28.90
C PHE A 26 3.20 -30.85 30.09
N ARG A 27 2.71 -30.52 31.28
CA ARG A 27 3.18 -31.07 32.56
C ARG A 27 2.49 -32.41 32.89
N ALA A 28 1.34 -32.67 32.28
CA ALA A 28 0.69 -33.97 32.26
C ALA A 28 -0.01 -34.28 30.94
N GLY A 29 -0.24 -35.58 30.68
CA GLY A 29 -1.06 -36.09 29.59
C GLY A 29 -2.23 -36.96 30.08
N ILE A 30 -3.41 -36.73 29.52
CA ILE A 30 -4.61 -37.54 29.74
C ILE A 30 -4.89 -38.36 28.48
N PHE A 31 -5.13 -39.66 28.65
CA PHE A 31 -5.78 -40.47 27.63
C PHE A 31 -7.30 -40.44 27.87
N LEU A 32 -8.06 -39.72 27.04
CA LEU A 32 -9.51 -39.67 27.13
C LEU A 32 -10.12 -40.81 26.30
N SER A 33 -10.56 -41.86 27.01
CA SER A 33 -11.29 -42.99 26.44
C SER A 33 -12.79 -42.75 26.53
N TYR A 34 -13.48 -42.92 25.40
CA TYR A 34 -14.91 -42.68 25.26
C TYR A 34 -15.48 -43.50 24.10
N ARG A 35 -16.79 -43.71 24.07
CA ARG A 35 -17.43 -44.31 22.89
C ARG A 35 -17.57 -43.27 21.80
N LYS A 36 -17.09 -43.59 20.60
CA LYS A 36 -17.18 -42.72 19.40
C LYS A 36 -18.58 -42.18 19.07
N LYS A 37 -19.66 -42.82 19.57
CA LYS A 37 -21.04 -42.32 19.48
C LYS A 37 -21.30 -41.09 20.38
N ASP A 38 -20.60 -40.98 21.51
CA ASP A 38 -20.72 -39.91 22.51
C ASP A 38 -19.66 -38.81 22.34
N ARG A 39 -19.17 -38.62 21.11
CA ARG A 39 -18.12 -37.65 20.79
C ARG A 39 -18.47 -36.22 21.21
N GLU A 40 -19.75 -35.87 21.28
CA GLU A 40 -20.19 -34.57 21.79
C GLU A 40 -20.03 -34.45 23.31
N ALA A 41 -20.29 -35.51 24.07
CA ALA A 41 -20.06 -35.53 25.52
C ALA A 41 -18.56 -35.50 25.85
N ALA A 42 -17.75 -36.29 25.15
CA ALA A 42 -16.29 -36.27 25.29
C ALA A 42 -15.68 -34.91 24.92
N ARG A 43 -16.20 -34.25 23.87
CA ARG A 43 -15.81 -32.87 23.53
C ARG A 43 -16.22 -31.88 24.61
N GLY A 44 -17.46 -31.93 25.10
CA GLY A 44 -17.90 -31.07 26.19
C GLY A 44 -17.04 -31.23 27.45
N LEU A 45 -16.61 -32.46 27.74
CA LEU A 45 -15.67 -32.76 28.82
C LEU A 45 -14.31 -32.08 28.59
N MET A 46 -13.71 -32.20 27.41
CA MET A 46 -12.46 -31.50 27.06
C MET A 46 -12.60 -29.96 27.13
N GLU A 47 -13.67 -29.40 26.57
CA GLU A 47 -13.98 -27.96 26.60
C GLU A 47 -14.16 -27.43 28.03
N ARG A 48 -14.57 -28.26 28.99
CA ARG A 48 -14.64 -27.90 30.43
C ARG A 48 -13.30 -28.06 31.13
N ILE A 49 -12.57 -29.15 30.90
CA ILE A 49 -11.22 -29.37 31.46
C ILE A 49 -10.31 -28.19 31.08
N HIS A 50 -10.30 -27.80 29.80
CA HIS A 50 -9.48 -26.68 29.33
C HIS A 50 -10.08 -25.29 29.55
N ARG A 51 -11.24 -25.18 30.19
CA ARG A 51 -11.75 -23.88 30.67
C ARG A 51 -11.05 -23.44 31.95
N ASP A 52 -10.67 -24.40 32.78
CA ASP A 52 -10.00 -24.16 34.05
C ASP A 52 -8.52 -23.78 33.86
N GLU A 53 -7.96 -22.99 34.78
CA GLU A 53 -6.54 -22.67 34.79
C GLU A 53 -5.69 -23.80 35.40
N LEU A 54 -6.21 -24.57 36.36
CA LEU A 54 -5.52 -25.72 36.96
C LEU A 54 -5.18 -26.82 35.95
N CYS A 55 -6.02 -26.98 34.92
CA CYS A 55 -5.86 -27.97 33.85
C CYS A 55 -5.33 -27.37 32.54
N ARG A 56 -4.84 -26.12 32.55
CA ARG A 56 -4.25 -25.43 31.39
C ARG A 56 -3.05 -26.18 30.80
N ASP A 57 -2.17 -26.68 31.67
CA ASP A 57 -0.89 -27.32 31.28
C ASP A 57 -1.04 -28.84 31.05
N VAL A 58 -2.26 -29.32 30.80
CA VAL A 58 -2.60 -30.74 30.67
C VAL A 58 -3.01 -31.05 29.23
N SER A 59 -2.25 -31.90 28.55
CA SER A 59 -2.61 -32.38 27.22
C SER A 59 -3.68 -33.47 27.28
N ILE A 60 -4.53 -33.56 26.27
CA ILE A 60 -5.56 -34.60 26.13
C ILE A 60 -5.38 -35.31 24.79
N TRP A 61 -5.06 -36.61 24.84
CA TRP A 61 -5.08 -37.50 23.70
C TRP A 61 -6.45 -38.18 23.56
N TYR A 62 -6.94 -38.28 22.33
CA TYR A 62 -8.15 -39.02 21.97
C TYR A 62 -8.14 -39.46 20.48
N ASP A 63 -9.08 -40.33 20.09
CA ASP A 63 -9.08 -41.06 18.80
C ASP A 63 -9.14 -40.17 17.52
N GLU A 64 -9.40 -38.87 17.63
CA GLU A 64 -9.33 -37.94 16.50
C GLU A 64 -7.92 -37.63 16.02
N TYR A 65 -6.89 -37.84 16.85
CA TYR A 65 -5.49 -37.60 16.48
C TYR A 65 -4.88 -38.69 15.59
N LEU A 66 -5.56 -39.83 15.42
CA LEU A 66 -5.11 -40.93 14.54
C LEU A 66 -4.95 -40.46 13.09
N VAL A 67 -3.77 -40.55 12.45
CA VAL A 67 -3.62 -40.15 11.04
C VAL A 67 -4.16 -41.22 10.08
N PRO A 68 -4.82 -40.87 8.94
CA PRO A 68 -5.18 -41.84 7.92
C PRO A 68 -3.93 -42.54 7.34
N GLY A 69 -3.91 -43.87 7.34
CA GLY A 69 -2.78 -44.68 6.85
C GLY A 69 -1.87 -45.25 7.95
N GLU A 70 -1.93 -44.72 9.17
CA GLU A 70 -1.20 -45.29 10.31
C GLU A 70 -1.91 -46.51 10.93
N SER A 71 -1.15 -47.34 11.65
CA SER A 71 -1.70 -48.45 12.44
C SER A 71 -2.37 -47.92 13.71
N TRP A 72 -3.70 -47.75 13.66
CA TRP A 72 -4.46 -47.13 14.75
C TRP A 72 -4.25 -47.81 16.11
N ARG A 73 -4.14 -49.15 16.14
CA ARG A 73 -3.87 -49.90 17.38
C ARG A 73 -2.53 -49.52 17.98
N LYS A 74 -1.47 -49.44 17.16
CA LYS A 74 -0.13 -49.04 17.62
C LYS A 74 -0.12 -47.59 18.12
N THR A 75 -0.77 -46.68 17.40
CA THR A 75 -0.87 -45.27 17.81
C THR A 75 -1.63 -45.11 19.14
N ILE A 76 -2.71 -45.87 19.35
CA ILE A 76 -3.43 -45.94 20.64
C ILE A 76 -2.53 -46.50 21.75
N GLU A 77 -1.79 -47.57 21.48
CA GLU A 77 -0.88 -48.20 22.45
C GLU A 77 0.24 -47.24 22.88
N GLU A 78 0.87 -46.53 21.94
CA GLU A 78 1.93 -45.54 22.21
C GLU A 78 1.39 -44.29 22.94
N ALA A 79 0.20 -43.80 22.57
CA ALA A 79 -0.47 -42.70 23.26
C ALA A 79 -0.88 -43.06 24.69
N LEU A 80 -1.47 -44.25 24.89
CA LEU A 80 -1.88 -44.75 26.20
C LEU A 80 -0.67 -44.99 27.11
N ALA A 81 0.45 -45.48 26.56
CA ALA A 81 1.69 -45.65 27.31
C ALA A 81 2.32 -44.32 27.75
N SER A 82 2.23 -43.28 26.91
CA SER A 82 2.80 -41.95 27.18
C SER A 82 1.93 -41.02 28.04
N CYS A 83 0.62 -41.22 28.11
CA CYS A 83 -0.26 -40.45 29.01
C CYS A 83 -0.12 -40.90 30.47
N ASP A 84 -0.36 -39.98 31.41
CA ASP A 84 -0.18 -40.19 32.85
C ASP A 84 -1.46 -40.68 33.55
N LEU A 85 -2.63 -40.25 33.06
CA LEU A 85 -3.95 -40.58 33.60
C LEU A 85 -4.88 -41.10 32.50
N PHE A 86 -5.57 -42.19 32.75
CA PHE A 86 -6.64 -42.68 31.90
C PHE A 86 -7.98 -42.13 32.39
N VAL A 87 -8.64 -41.30 31.57
CA VAL A 87 -9.96 -40.74 31.86
C VAL A 87 -11.00 -41.49 31.05
N LEU A 88 -11.96 -42.11 31.74
CA LEU A 88 -13.08 -42.82 31.15
C LEU A 88 -14.33 -41.94 31.14
N SER A 89 -14.82 -41.57 29.96
CA SER A 89 -16.12 -40.91 29.80
C SER A 89 -17.24 -41.97 29.96
N VAL A 90 -17.96 -41.91 31.07
CA VAL A 90 -19.00 -42.89 31.43
C VAL A 90 -20.36 -42.43 30.89
N THR A 91 -20.93 -43.25 30.00
CA THR A 91 -22.24 -43.09 29.35
C THR A 91 -22.93 -44.45 29.22
N PRO A 92 -24.26 -44.50 29.03
CA PRO A 92 -24.96 -45.76 28.74
C PRO A 92 -24.43 -46.49 27.49
N MET A 93 -23.85 -45.78 26.51
CA MET A 93 -23.33 -46.37 25.28
C MET A 93 -22.06 -47.23 25.47
N LEU A 94 -21.45 -47.23 26.67
CA LEU A 94 -20.43 -48.21 27.06
C LEU A 94 -21.02 -49.64 27.17
N LEU A 95 -22.33 -49.80 27.39
CA LEU A 95 -23.00 -51.09 27.38
C LEU A 95 -23.32 -51.62 25.96
N ALA A 96 -23.31 -50.74 24.95
CA ALA A 96 -23.66 -51.11 23.59
C ALA A 96 -22.65 -52.08 22.97
N GLU A 97 -23.13 -53.02 22.15
CA GLU A 97 -22.32 -54.05 21.50
C GLU A 97 -21.12 -53.51 20.71
N GLY A 98 -20.07 -54.34 20.58
CA GLY A 98 -18.84 -53.94 19.91
C GLY A 98 -18.12 -52.80 20.63
N ASN A 99 -18.14 -52.77 21.96
CA ASN A 99 -17.41 -51.78 22.74
C ASN A 99 -15.88 -52.04 22.69
N PHE A 100 -15.16 -51.20 21.96
CA PHE A 100 -13.69 -51.20 21.88
C PHE A 100 -13.03 -50.73 23.19
N VAL A 101 -13.63 -49.77 23.90
CA VAL A 101 -13.16 -49.31 25.22
C VAL A 101 -13.09 -50.49 26.19
N TRP A 102 -14.18 -51.26 26.27
CA TRP A 102 -14.24 -52.46 27.12
C TRP A 102 -13.28 -53.57 26.69
N ARG A 103 -13.16 -53.81 25.38
CA ARG A 103 -12.39 -54.96 24.85
C ARG A 103 -10.88 -54.74 24.80
N GLU A 104 -10.44 -53.49 24.66
CA GLU A 104 -9.05 -53.17 24.27
C GLU A 104 -8.45 -52.04 25.11
N GLU A 105 -9.13 -50.89 25.27
CA GLU A 105 -8.51 -49.72 25.92
C GLU A 105 -8.47 -49.85 27.45
N TYR A 106 -9.61 -50.14 28.09
CA TYR A 106 -9.71 -50.24 29.55
C TYR A 106 -8.88 -51.40 30.13
N PRO A 107 -8.92 -52.65 29.61
CA PRO A 107 -8.08 -53.73 30.14
C PRO A 107 -6.59 -53.47 29.93
N ARG A 108 -6.21 -52.78 28.85
CA ARG A 108 -4.82 -52.40 28.59
C ARG A 108 -4.34 -51.30 29.53
N ALA A 109 -5.18 -50.30 29.82
CA ALA A 109 -4.90 -49.27 30.81
C ALA A 109 -4.83 -49.86 32.23
N HIS A 110 -5.82 -50.67 32.62
CA HIS A 110 -6.01 -51.22 33.95
C HIS A 110 -5.05 -52.39 34.27
N ASP A 111 -5.08 -53.46 33.48
CA ASP A 111 -4.39 -54.72 33.81
C ASP A 111 -2.93 -54.71 33.35
N GLN A 112 -2.68 -54.22 32.13
CA GLN A 112 -1.37 -54.33 31.48
C GLN A 112 -0.44 -53.17 31.87
N LEU A 113 -0.90 -51.93 31.70
CA LEU A 113 -0.11 -50.72 31.95
C LEU A 113 -0.28 -50.17 33.37
N LYS A 114 -1.29 -50.64 34.12
CA LYS A 114 -1.62 -50.22 35.50
C LYS A 114 -1.67 -48.70 35.67
N LYS A 115 -2.25 -48.02 34.67
CA LYS A 115 -2.43 -46.57 34.68
C LYS A 115 -3.40 -46.17 35.80
N PRO A 116 -3.19 -45.01 36.45
CA PRO A 116 -4.23 -44.35 37.21
C PRO A 116 -5.50 -44.18 36.36
N ILE A 117 -6.66 -44.46 36.95
CA ILE A 117 -7.96 -44.32 36.27
C ILE A 117 -8.82 -43.30 37.01
N LEU A 118 -9.48 -42.44 36.23
CA LEU A 118 -10.53 -41.54 36.66
C LEU A 118 -11.76 -41.74 35.77
N SER A 119 -12.89 -42.11 36.37
CA SER A 119 -14.17 -42.22 35.68
C SER A 119 -14.93 -40.89 35.80
N VAL A 120 -15.52 -40.40 34.71
CA VAL A 120 -16.34 -39.18 34.69
C VAL A 120 -17.70 -39.47 34.07
N ILE A 121 -18.79 -39.33 34.83
CA ILE A 121 -20.16 -39.52 34.34
C ILE A 121 -20.59 -38.28 33.58
N THR A 122 -20.57 -38.33 32.24
CA THR A 122 -20.82 -37.18 31.35
C THR A 122 -22.27 -37.05 30.87
N ALA A 123 -23.17 -37.92 31.32
CA ALA A 123 -24.59 -37.90 30.96
C ALA A 123 -25.48 -38.47 32.09
N PRO A 124 -25.52 -37.84 33.28
CA PRO A 124 -26.19 -38.41 34.45
C PRO A 124 -27.72 -38.49 34.32
N GLU A 125 -28.36 -37.56 33.60
CA GLU A 125 -29.83 -37.48 33.49
C GLU A 125 -30.45 -38.58 32.60
N GLY A 126 -29.64 -39.31 31.84
CA GLY A 126 -30.09 -40.35 30.90
C GLY A 126 -29.66 -41.77 31.26
N MET A 127 -29.24 -42.02 32.51
CA MET A 127 -28.70 -43.30 32.95
C MET A 127 -29.61 -43.91 34.03
N SER A 128 -30.12 -45.12 33.79
CA SER A 128 -30.91 -45.86 34.79
C SER A 128 -30.03 -46.53 35.85
N ASP A 129 -30.62 -46.84 37.01
CA ASP A 129 -29.93 -47.57 38.08
C ASP A 129 -29.43 -48.95 37.64
N GLU A 130 -30.18 -49.63 36.75
CA GLU A 130 -29.81 -50.94 36.18
C GLU A 130 -28.59 -50.84 35.25
N GLU A 131 -28.56 -49.81 34.38
CA GLU A 131 -27.40 -49.52 33.53
C GLU A 131 -26.17 -49.15 34.37
N MET A 132 -26.34 -48.34 35.42
CA MET A 132 -25.25 -47.95 36.31
C MET A 132 -24.71 -49.13 37.12
N GLN A 133 -25.56 -50.04 37.61
CA GLN A 133 -25.12 -51.30 38.24
C GLN A 133 -24.35 -52.18 37.26
N THR A 134 -24.83 -52.30 36.01
CA THR A 134 -24.15 -53.06 34.96
C THR A 134 -22.78 -52.45 34.62
N LEU A 135 -22.69 -51.12 34.55
CA LEU A 135 -21.44 -50.40 34.32
C LEU A 135 -20.44 -50.62 35.46
N ARG A 136 -20.86 -50.55 36.73
CA ARG A 136 -19.99 -50.85 37.90
C ARG A 136 -19.47 -52.30 37.89
N ALA A 137 -20.29 -53.25 37.43
CA ALA A 137 -19.87 -54.66 37.31
C ALA A 137 -18.84 -54.89 36.18
N MET A 138 -18.81 -54.01 35.16
CA MET A 138 -17.80 -54.04 34.10
C MET A 138 -16.54 -53.26 34.50
N TYR A 139 -16.70 -52.01 34.94
CA TYR A 139 -15.61 -51.08 35.23
C TYR A 139 -15.50 -50.83 36.73
N ASP A 140 -14.56 -51.52 37.38
CA ASP A 140 -14.31 -51.49 38.83
C ASP A 140 -13.98 -50.11 39.42
N ARG A 141 -13.59 -49.14 38.57
CA ARG A 141 -13.24 -47.75 38.97
C ARG A 141 -14.35 -46.73 38.79
N ILE A 142 -15.59 -47.16 38.54
CA ILE A 142 -16.74 -46.24 38.47
C ILE A 142 -17.20 -45.75 39.85
N ASP A 143 -16.93 -46.49 40.93
CA ASP A 143 -17.34 -46.08 42.29
C ASP A 143 -16.58 -44.85 42.83
N GLU A 144 -15.44 -44.49 42.22
CA GLU A 144 -14.68 -43.27 42.50
C GLU A 144 -14.96 -42.14 41.47
N SER A 145 -16.08 -42.21 40.74
CA SER A 145 -16.35 -41.31 39.61
C SER A 145 -16.72 -39.88 40.00
N LEU A 146 -16.27 -38.93 39.18
CA LEU A 146 -16.78 -37.55 39.20
C LEU A 146 -18.08 -37.50 38.38
N THR A 147 -19.07 -36.76 38.87
CA THR A 147 -20.28 -36.45 38.08
C THR A 147 -20.09 -35.11 37.38
N ASP A 148 -20.29 -35.10 36.07
CA ASP A 148 -20.33 -33.89 35.26
C ASP A 148 -21.65 -33.14 35.51
N GLY A 149 -21.57 -31.93 36.05
CA GLY A 149 -22.74 -31.16 36.47
C GLY A 149 -22.51 -29.65 36.39
N PRO A 150 -23.54 -28.82 36.64
CA PRO A 150 -23.49 -27.37 36.38
C PRO A 150 -22.62 -26.55 37.36
N GLY A 151 -22.00 -27.16 38.37
CA GLY A 151 -20.97 -26.52 39.20
C GLY A 151 -19.61 -26.62 38.54
N GLN A 152 -19.01 -25.49 38.16
CA GLN A 152 -17.87 -25.45 37.23
C GLN A 152 -16.56 -26.02 37.81
N ASP A 153 -16.39 -26.01 39.13
CA ASP A 153 -15.08 -26.22 39.77
C ASP A 153 -14.79 -27.71 40.08
N ALA A 154 -15.82 -28.48 40.48
CA ALA A 154 -15.64 -29.81 41.06
C ALA A 154 -15.01 -30.85 40.11
N LEU A 155 -15.22 -30.71 38.80
CA LEU A 155 -14.64 -31.57 37.77
C LEU A 155 -13.14 -31.29 37.59
N ALA A 156 -12.76 -30.03 37.44
CA ALA A 156 -11.37 -29.62 37.26
C ALA A 156 -10.56 -29.90 38.53
N ASP A 157 -11.09 -29.54 39.71
CA ASP A 157 -10.50 -29.89 41.01
C ASP A 157 -10.31 -31.40 41.19
N GLY A 158 -11.29 -32.20 40.78
CA GLY A 158 -11.23 -33.67 40.90
C GLY A 158 -10.22 -34.30 39.94
N LEU A 159 -10.11 -33.76 38.74
CA LEU A 159 -9.12 -34.17 37.74
C LEU A 159 -7.70 -33.77 38.15
N HIS A 160 -7.51 -32.51 38.56
CA HIS A 160 -6.23 -31.96 39.02
C HIS A 160 -5.69 -32.72 40.24
N ARG A 161 -6.55 -32.97 41.26
CA ARG A 161 -6.21 -33.86 42.38
C ARG A 161 -5.86 -35.28 41.92
N SER A 162 -6.59 -35.84 40.94
CA SER A 162 -6.27 -37.18 40.43
C SER A 162 -4.90 -37.22 39.72
N LEU A 163 -4.51 -36.15 39.01
CA LEU A 163 -3.18 -36.02 38.40
C LEU A 163 -2.07 -35.92 39.46
N ILE A 164 -2.30 -35.16 40.53
CA ILE A 164 -1.34 -35.01 41.64
C ILE A 164 -1.24 -36.30 42.46
N ASP A 165 -2.36 -36.77 43.01
CA ASP A 165 -2.40 -37.82 44.02
C ASP A 165 -2.25 -39.22 43.42
N LYS A 166 -2.92 -39.49 42.29
CA LYS A 166 -2.91 -40.82 41.65
C LYS A 166 -1.82 -40.97 40.58
N ALA A 167 -1.57 -39.92 39.78
CA ALA A 167 -0.54 -39.94 38.73
C ALA A 167 0.81 -39.31 39.15
N GLY A 168 0.93 -38.81 40.40
CA GLY A 168 2.19 -38.38 40.99
C GLY A 168 2.75 -37.06 40.44
N LYS A 169 1.96 -36.29 39.68
CA LYS A 169 2.35 -35.01 39.10
C LYS A 169 2.34 -33.94 40.18
N LYS A 170 3.50 -33.74 40.82
CA LYS A 170 3.70 -32.70 41.85
C LYS A 170 4.09 -31.34 41.26
N ASP A 171 4.37 -31.32 39.97
CA ASP A 171 3.93 -30.28 39.03
C ASP A 171 2.43 -29.97 39.20
N LEU A 172 1.89 -28.97 38.51
CA LEU A 172 0.47 -28.55 38.61
C LEU A 172 0.03 -28.04 40.01
N LEU A 173 0.69 -28.42 41.11
CA LEU A 173 0.51 -27.84 42.46
C LEU A 173 0.69 -26.32 42.44
N THR A 174 1.53 -25.81 41.55
CA THR A 174 1.65 -24.40 41.20
C THR A 174 1.54 -24.27 39.68
N PRO A 175 0.71 -23.35 39.16
CA PRO A 175 0.76 -22.95 37.75
C PRO A 175 2.18 -22.49 37.40
N ASP A 176 2.64 -22.82 36.18
CA ASP A 176 3.86 -22.23 35.66
C ASP A 176 3.49 -21.00 34.84
N ASP A 177 3.69 -19.81 35.39
CA ASP A 177 3.42 -18.56 34.67
C ASP A 177 4.71 -17.97 34.05
N GLY A 178 5.76 -18.78 33.89
CA GLY A 178 6.96 -18.38 33.15
C GLY A 178 6.61 -17.98 31.71
N GLY A 179 7.11 -16.82 31.26
CA GLY A 179 6.69 -16.24 29.99
C GLY A 179 6.92 -17.17 28.79
N GLU A 180 8.05 -17.89 28.72
CA GLU A 180 8.34 -18.86 27.65
C GLU A 180 7.38 -20.06 27.68
N HIS A 181 7.05 -20.56 28.87
CA HIS A 181 6.09 -21.65 29.03
C HIS A 181 4.69 -21.23 28.55
N LEU A 182 4.20 -20.09 29.02
CA LEU A 182 2.91 -19.51 28.61
C LEU A 182 2.82 -19.31 27.09
N TYR A 183 3.92 -18.90 26.44
CA TYR A 183 4.00 -18.76 24.99
C TYR A 183 3.75 -20.08 24.27
N TYR A 184 4.44 -21.16 24.67
CA TYR A 184 4.29 -22.46 24.02
C TYR A 184 2.93 -23.11 24.31
N ILE A 185 2.37 -22.95 25.51
CA ILE A 185 0.99 -23.38 25.79
C ILE A 185 -0.01 -22.58 24.94
N ALA A 186 0.23 -21.28 24.71
CA ALA A 186 -0.59 -20.49 23.79
C ALA A 186 -0.50 -21.00 22.33
N LEU A 187 0.70 -21.34 21.85
CA LEU A 187 0.88 -21.98 20.54
C LEU A 187 0.17 -23.34 20.46
N ALA A 188 0.08 -24.08 21.57
CA ALA A 188 -0.68 -25.32 21.65
C ALA A 188 -2.17 -25.10 21.37
N TYR A 189 -2.78 -24.10 22.03
CA TYR A 189 -4.17 -23.70 21.80
C TYR A 189 -4.39 -23.07 20.42
N LYS A 190 -3.40 -22.36 19.86
CA LYS A 190 -3.45 -21.84 18.49
C LYS A 190 -3.47 -22.97 17.45
N ASN A 191 -2.59 -23.96 17.60
CA ASN A 191 -2.29 -24.99 16.59
C ASN A 191 -2.98 -26.34 16.86
N SER A 192 -3.83 -26.48 17.89
CA SER A 192 -4.47 -27.73 18.33
C SER A 192 -3.45 -28.86 18.64
N VAL A 193 -2.30 -28.52 19.23
CA VAL A 193 -1.26 -29.49 19.61
C VAL A 193 -1.52 -29.97 21.03
N GLY A 194 -2.08 -31.16 21.20
CA GLY A 194 -2.39 -31.74 22.52
C GLY A 194 -3.63 -31.13 23.21
N VAL A 195 -4.23 -30.10 22.63
CA VAL A 195 -5.45 -29.41 23.12
C VAL A 195 -6.40 -29.11 21.96
N GLU A 196 -7.65 -28.77 22.27
CA GLU A 196 -8.58 -28.22 21.28
C GLU A 196 -8.14 -26.80 20.85
N MET A 197 -8.46 -26.41 19.62
CA MET A 197 -8.09 -25.10 19.08
C MET A 197 -8.93 -23.99 19.73
N ASP A 198 -8.32 -23.14 20.56
CA ASP A 198 -8.93 -21.95 21.14
C ASP A 198 -8.06 -20.70 20.91
N PRO A 199 -8.32 -19.96 19.82
CA PRO A 199 -7.58 -18.73 19.51
C PRO A 199 -7.75 -17.61 20.56
N LYS A 200 -8.87 -17.58 21.29
CA LYS A 200 -9.11 -16.55 22.32
C LYS A 200 -8.27 -16.84 23.56
N LYS A 201 -8.23 -18.10 24.00
CA LYS A 201 -7.34 -18.52 25.08
C LYS A 201 -5.87 -18.36 24.67
N ALA A 202 -5.50 -18.69 23.43
CA ALA A 202 -4.17 -18.46 22.90
C ALA A 202 -3.75 -16.97 22.98
N VAL A 203 -4.59 -16.03 22.53
CA VAL A 203 -4.31 -14.58 22.64
C VAL A 203 -4.11 -14.17 24.10
N SER A 204 -5.00 -14.55 25.01
CA SER A 204 -4.88 -14.20 26.44
C SER A 204 -3.60 -14.78 27.08
N LEU A 205 -3.17 -15.97 26.69
CA LEU A 205 -1.92 -16.57 27.17
C LEU A 205 -0.67 -15.92 26.57
N LEU A 206 -0.71 -15.48 25.30
CA LEU A 206 0.36 -14.66 24.71
C LEU A 206 0.46 -13.29 25.38
N GLU A 207 -0.67 -12.67 25.75
CA GLU A 207 -0.68 -11.39 26.49
C GLU A 207 -0.01 -11.55 27.86
N LYS A 208 -0.42 -12.56 28.65
CA LYS A 208 0.24 -12.93 29.93
C LYS A 208 1.72 -13.28 29.74
N SER A 209 2.07 -13.99 28.67
CA SER A 209 3.45 -14.39 28.34
C SER A 209 4.36 -13.17 28.11
N GLY A 210 3.90 -12.19 27.33
CA GLY A 210 4.62 -10.94 27.10
C GLY A 210 4.74 -10.08 28.36
N GLU A 211 3.68 -10.01 29.17
CA GLU A 211 3.70 -9.35 30.49
C GLU A 211 4.71 -9.99 31.45
N ASN A 212 4.85 -11.31 31.41
CA ASN A 212 5.85 -12.07 32.15
C ASN A 212 7.23 -12.13 31.45
N GLY A 213 7.51 -11.16 30.59
CA GLY A 213 8.85 -10.86 30.05
C GLY A 213 9.22 -11.57 28.74
N TYR A 214 8.38 -12.45 28.20
CA TYR A 214 8.71 -13.20 26.98
C TYR A 214 8.29 -12.45 25.71
N ARG A 215 9.15 -11.51 25.30
CA ARG A 215 8.91 -10.57 24.19
C ARG A 215 8.41 -11.19 22.88
N HIS A 216 8.85 -12.39 22.48
CA HIS A 216 8.39 -13.03 21.23
C HIS A 216 6.87 -13.29 21.19
N ALA A 217 6.19 -13.30 22.35
CA ALA A 217 4.74 -13.35 22.40
C ALA A 217 4.08 -12.13 21.74
N TYR A 218 4.68 -10.93 21.85
CA TYR A 218 4.19 -9.74 21.17
C TYR A 218 4.37 -9.79 19.65
N LEU A 219 5.44 -10.41 19.13
CA LEU A 219 5.58 -10.65 17.69
C LEU A 219 4.47 -11.58 17.17
N THR A 220 4.18 -12.65 17.92
CA THR A 220 3.12 -13.59 17.57
C THR A 220 1.72 -12.97 17.69
N LEU A 221 1.47 -12.13 18.69
CA LEU A 221 0.24 -11.35 18.81
C LEU A 221 0.05 -10.41 17.62
N GLY A 222 1.11 -9.73 17.18
CA GLY A 222 1.10 -8.92 15.97
C GLY A 222 0.61 -9.71 14.76
N ASN A 223 1.26 -10.85 14.47
CA ASN A 223 0.88 -11.73 13.37
C ASN A 223 -0.58 -12.22 13.48
N VAL A 224 -1.01 -12.64 14.68
CA VAL A 224 -2.38 -13.15 14.91
C VAL A 224 -3.45 -12.11 14.61
N PHE A 225 -3.21 -10.84 14.98
CA PHE A 225 -4.13 -9.74 14.69
C PHE A 225 -4.00 -9.19 13.26
N GLU A 226 -2.83 -9.27 12.62
CA GLU A 226 -2.65 -8.88 11.21
C GLU A 226 -3.38 -9.83 10.25
N PHE A 227 -3.17 -11.14 10.41
CA PHE A 227 -3.74 -12.16 9.53
C PHE A 227 -5.14 -12.65 9.96
N GLY A 228 -5.60 -12.27 11.16
CA GLY A 228 -6.89 -12.69 11.70
C GLY A 228 -6.94 -14.19 12.03
N GLU A 229 -5.88 -14.72 12.64
CA GLU A 229 -5.70 -16.15 12.87
C GLU A 229 -6.59 -16.68 14.00
N GLY A 230 -7.87 -16.89 13.69
CA GLY A 230 -8.88 -17.36 14.64
C GLY A 230 -9.49 -16.27 15.53
N VAL A 231 -9.03 -15.02 15.36
CA VAL A 231 -9.64 -13.79 15.89
C VAL A 231 -9.92 -12.82 14.73
N PRO A 232 -10.83 -11.85 14.86
CA PRO A 232 -10.99 -10.81 13.85
C PRO A 232 -9.68 -10.05 13.61
N ARG A 233 -9.35 -9.75 12.34
CA ARG A 233 -8.21 -8.91 11.96
C ARG A 233 -8.35 -7.52 12.59
N ASP A 234 -7.26 -7.03 13.19
CA ASP A 234 -7.20 -5.75 13.89
C ASP A 234 -5.80 -5.14 13.73
N GLU A 235 -5.65 -4.29 12.71
CA GLU A 235 -4.36 -3.70 12.32
C GLU A 235 -3.81 -2.73 13.37
N ASP A 236 -4.67 -2.06 14.14
CA ASP A 236 -4.25 -1.15 15.21
C ASP A 236 -3.67 -1.94 16.40
N ARG A 237 -4.27 -3.08 16.76
CA ARG A 237 -3.66 -4.01 17.73
C ARG A 237 -2.39 -4.66 17.18
N ALA A 238 -2.35 -5.04 15.90
CA ALA A 238 -1.15 -5.60 15.30
C ALA A 238 0.05 -4.64 15.40
N ILE A 239 -0.12 -3.38 14.98
CA ILE A 239 0.91 -2.32 15.11
C ILE A 239 1.32 -2.13 16.57
N SER A 240 0.36 -2.05 17.51
CA SER A 240 0.64 -1.88 18.94
C SER A 240 1.49 -3.02 19.52
N TYR A 241 1.26 -4.25 19.07
CA TYR A 241 2.06 -5.41 19.49
C TYR A 241 3.44 -5.45 18.82
N TYR A 242 3.56 -5.11 17.54
CA TYR A 242 4.87 -4.92 16.91
C TYR A 242 5.69 -3.82 17.59
N ASP A 243 5.06 -2.70 17.98
CA ASP A 243 5.75 -1.61 18.70
C ASP A 243 6.26 -2.04 20.09
N ARG A 244 5.48 -2.85 20.83
CA ARG A 244 5.97 -3.47 22.08
C ARG A 244 7.15 -4.40 21.85
N PHE A 245 7.08 -5.25 20.82
CA PHE A 245 8.18 -6.15 20.47
C PHE A 245 9.45 -5.37 20.07
N ILE A 246 9.32 -4.41 19.16
CA ILE A 246 10.41 -3.55 18.69
C ILE A 246 11.06 -2.80 19.87
N GLY A 247 10.25 -2.20 20.75
CA GLY A 247 10.73 -1.47 21.93
C GLY A 247 11.54 -2.33 22.92
N LEU A 248 11.24 -3.63 23.01
CA LEU A 248 11.94 -4.59 23.86
C LEU A 248 13.15 -5.25 23.18
N GLN A 249 13.07 -5.54 21.88
CA GLN A 249 14.12 -6.25 21.15
C GLN A 249 15.22 -5.30 20.62
N LYS A 250 14.89 -4.05 20.26
CA LYS A 250 15.86 -3.07 19.74
C LYS A 250 17.03 -2.77 20.71
N PRO A 251 16.82 -2.63 22.03
CA PRO A 251 17.94 -2.47 22.98
C PRO A 251 18.87 -3.70 23.07
N GLU A 252 18.39 -4.89 22.69
CA GLU A 252 19.14 -6.14 22.65
C GLU A 252 19.74 -6.45 21.25
N PHE A 253 19.74 -5.48 20.33
CA PHE A 253 20.26 -5.66 18.97
C PHE A 253 21.72 -6.13 18.98
N GLY A 254 22.03 -7.14 18.16
CA GLY A 254 23.35 -7.77 18.05
C GLY A 254 23.65 -8.83 19.12
N THR A 255 22.76 -9.08 20.08
CA THR A 255 22.94 -10.15 21.09
C THR A 255 22.61 -11.54 20.55
N SER A 256 21.67 -11.63 19.61
CA SER A 256 21.20 -12.88 19.02
C SER A 256 20.75 -12.65 17.59
N ARG A 257 21.32 -13.42 16.65
CA ARG A 257 20.94 -13.37 15.23
C ARG A 257 19.44 -13.62 15.01
N GLN A 258 18.80 -14.48 15.81
CA GLN A 258 17.36 -14.71 15.69
C GLN A 258 16.56 -13.50 16.18
N GLY A 259 16.97 -12.89 17.29
CA GLY A 259 16.31 -11.68 17.80
C GLY A 259 16.43 -10.49 16.82
N ASP A 260 17.57 -10.36 16.15
CA ASP A 260 17.77 -9.34 15.11
C ASP A 260 16.92 -9.63 13.85
N MET A 261 16.76 -10.91 13.47
CA MET A 261 15.85 -11.31 12.37
C MET A 261 14.39 -11.02 12.71
N ASP A 262 13.96 -11.38 13.91
CA ASP A 262 12.60 -11.14 14.40
C ASP A 262 12.30 -9.63 14.46
N LEU A 263 13.30 -8.81 14.81
CA LEU A 263 13.22 -7.35 14.76
C LEU A 263 12.97 -6.83 13.34
N VAL A 264 13.74 -7.33 12.35
CA VAL A 264 13.55 -7.00 10.92
C VAL A 264 12.14 -7.36 10.45
N LEU A 265 11.64 -8.55 10.83
CA LEU A 265 10.28 -9.00 10.49
C LEU A 265 9.19 -8.10 11.12
N ALA A 266 9.36 -7.69 12.38
CA ALA A 266 8.40 -6.80 13.05
C ALA A 266 8.32 -5.41 12.39
N TYR A 267 9.46 -4.84 11.98
CA TYR A 267 9.47 -3.57 11.23
C TYR A 267 8.84 -3.72 9.83
N ASP A 268 9.13 -4.80 9.08
CA ASP A 268 8.52 -5.00 7.74
C ASP A 268 7.00 -5.23 7.85
N ALA A 269 6.53 -6.02 8.82
CA ALA A 269 5.10 -6.24 9.07
C ALA A 269 4.38 -4.94 9.44
N LYS A 270 4.90 -4.17 10.41
CA LYS A 270 4.39 -2.83 10.76
C LYS A 270 4.36 -1.92 9.53
N GLY A 271 5.44 -1.90 8.75
CA GLY A 271 5.58 -1.08 7.55
C GLY A 271 4.58 -1.44 6.45
N MET A 272 4.35 -2.74 6.21
CA MET A 272 3.35 -3.25 5.26
C MET A 272 1.92 -2.85 5.64
N ILE A 273 1.56 -2.93 6.93
CA ILE A 273 0.24 -2.47 7.41
C ILE A 273 0.08 -0.96 7.16
N LEU A 274 1.10 -0.15 7.50
CA LEU A 274 1.04 1.30 7.31
C LEU A 274 0.89 1.70 5.83
N ILE A 275 1.60 1.03 4.92
CA ILE A 275 1.41 1.20 3.46
C ILE A 275 -0.01 0.80 3.05
N GLY A 276 -0.50 -0.36 3.50
CA GLY A 276 -1.85 -0.85 3.20
C GLY A 276 -2.97 0.10 3.65
N ARG A 277 -2.72 0.93 4.68
CA ARG A 277 -3.63 1.97 5.18
C ARG A 277 -3.43 3.35 4.54
N SER A 278 -2.43 3.53 3.68
CA SER A 278 -2.02 4.83 3.12
C SER A 278 -1.46 5.83 4.16
N ARG A 279 -0.75 5.32 5.18
CA ARG A 279 0.02 6.10 6.17
C ARG A 279 1.49 6.12 5.74
N LEU A 280 1.74 6.72 4.58
CA LEU A 280 3.00 6.65 3.86
C LEU A 280 4.18 7.31 4.59
N GLN A 281 3.94 8.39 5.34
CA GLN A 281 5.01 9.07 6.09
C GLN A 281 5.46 8.23 7.29
N GLU A 282 4.53 7.62 8.02
CA GLU A 282 4.87 6.70 9.12
C GLU A 282 5.53 5.41 8.62
N ALA A 283 5.09 4.89 7.47
CA ALA A 283 5.76 3.78 6.81
C ALA A 283 7.20 4.17 6.40
N LEU A 284 7.39 5.36 5.85
CA LEU A 284 8.72 5.88 5.48
C LEU A 284 9.64 5.95 6.71
N ASP A 285 9.16 6.46 7.84
CA ASP A 285 9.96 6.57 9.07
C ASP A 285 10.34 5.18 9.61
N VAL A 286 9.40 4.23 9.61
CA VAL A 286 9.61 2.80 9.96
C VAL A 286 10.68 2.16 9.06
N TYR A 287 10.60 2.34 7.74
CA TYR A 287 11.57 1.75 6.82
C TYR A 287 12.92 2.45 6.80
N MET A 288 12.98 3.74 7.12
CA MET A 288 14.24 4.46 7.32
C MET A 288 14.98 3.92 8.55
N GLU A 289 14.25 3.68 9.65
CA GLU A 289 14.80 3.07 10.86
C GLU A 289 15.29 1.64 10.58
N LEU A 290 14.46 0.81 9.94
CA LEU A 290 14.84 -0.55 9.52
C LEU A 290 16.09 -0.55 8.62
N HIS A 291 16.19 0.36 7.66
CA HIS A 291 17.35 0.48 6.79
C HIS A 291 18.63 0.74 7.59
N THR A 292 18.60 1.62 8.61
CA THR A 292 19.77 1.84 9.47
C THR A 292 20.17 0.61 10.30
N LEU A 293 19.21 -0.20 10.74
CA LEU A 293 19.47 -1.46 11.44
C LEU A 293 20.09 -2.50 10.48
N LEU A 294 19.57 -2.62 9.26
CA LEU A 294 20.10 -3.53 8.24
C LEU A 294 21.53 -3.14 7.82
N ASP A 295 21.82 -1.86 7.65
CA ASP A 295 23.19 -1.36 7.39
C ASP A 295 24.13 -1.71 8.56
N ALA A 296 23.67 -1.63 9.81
CA ALA A 296 24.45 -2.08 10.97
C ALA A 296 24.67 -3.60 10.96
N MET A 297 23.62 -4.41 10.72
CA MET A 297 23.72 -5.89 10.60
C MET A 297 24.70 -6.32 9.50
N THR A 298 24.80 -5.52 8.43
CA THR A 298 25.71 -5.78 7.30
C THR A 298 27.19 -5.80 7.71
N SER A 299 27.55 -5.12 8.81
CA SER A 299 28.90 -5.18 9.37
C SER A 299 29.16 -6.44 10.22
N CYS A 300 28.10 -7.10 10.69
CA CYS A 300 28.15 -8.29 11.54
C CYS A 300 27.99 -9.60 10.75
N PHE A 301 27.30 -9.57 9.60
CA PHE A 301 26.91 -10.77 8.84
C PHE A 301 27.09 -10.55 7.31
N GLY A 302 28.17 -11.07 6.72
CA GLY A 302 28.57 -10.73 5.34
C GLY A 302 27.57 -11.11 4.24
N SER A 303 26.95 -12.28 4.32
CA SER A 303 25.93 -12.73 3.35
C SER A 303 24.59 -11.98 3.45
N PHE A 304 24.35 -11.28 4.57
CA PHE A 304 23.10 -10.59 4.84
C PHE A 304 22.85 -9.40 3.90
N LYS A 305 23.94 -8.80 3.42
CA LYS A 305 23.94 -7.61 2.55
C LYS A 305 23.13 -7.78 1.27
N GLN A 306 23.12 -8.98 0.68
CA GLN A 306 22.60 -9.17 -0.68
C GLN A 306 21.10 -9.48 -0.73
N ILE A 307 20.51 -9.90 0.39
CA ILE A 307 19.10 -10.32 0.46
C ILE A 307 18.25 -9.20 1.05
N ASN A 308 18.49 -8.83 2.31
CA ASN A 308 17.55 -7.99 3.07
C ASN A 308 17.74 -6.49 2.83
N LEU A 309 18.98 -6.03 2.59
CA LEU A 309 19.26 -4.61 2.36
C LEU A 309 18.60 -4.10 1.05
N PRO A 310 18.68 -4.80 -0.10
CA PRO A 310 17.92 -4.43 -1.29
C PRO A 310 16.40 -4.40 -1.08
N ILE A 311 15.83 -5.34 -0.32
CA ILE A 311 14.39 -5.36 -0.05
C ILE A 311 13.96 -4.09 0.69
N SER A 312 14.69 -3.69 1.74
CA SER A 312 14.42 -2.44 2.47
C SER A 312 14.57 -1.19 1.58
N LEU A 313 15.59 -1.15 0.72
CA LEU A 313 15.75 -0.08 -0.28
C LEU A 313 14.58 -0.05 -1.28
N GLU A 314 14.09 -1.20 -1.75
CA GLU A 314 12.92 -1.31 -2.63
C GLU A 314 11.63 -0.85 -1.93
N ARG A 315 11.44 -1.17 -0.64
CA ARG A 315 10.32 -0.62 0.16
C ARG A 315 10.39 0.90 0.26
N LEU A 316 11.56 1.46 0.61
CA LEU A 316 11.78 2.92 0.63
C LEU A 316 11.53 3.57 -0.74
N GLY A 317 11.97 2.92 -1.81
CA GLY A 317 11.72 3.35 -3.18
C GLY A 317 10.24 3.40 -3.52
N ARG A 318 9.47 2.35 -3.20
CA ARG A 318 8.02 2.29 -3.45
C ARG A 318 7.22 3.28 -2.61
N ILE A 319 7.62 3.55 -1.37
CA ILE A 319 6.96 4.57 -0.53
C ILE A 319 7.24 5.97 -1.09
N ARG A 320 8.48 6.24 -1.54
CA ARG A 320 8.83 7.51 -2.18
C ARG A 320 8.11 7.70 -3.52
N TYR A 321 7.94 6.62 -4.30
CA TYR A 321 7.14 6.62 -5.52
C TYR A 321 5.70 7.03 -5.22
N ALA A 322 5.05 6.39 -4.23
CA ALA A 322 3.69 6.72 -3.83
C ALA A 322 3.57 8.18 -3.35
N LEU A 323 4.55 8.69 -2.58
CA LEU A 323 4.63 10.09 -2.14
C LEU A 323 4.89 11.13 -3.26
N GLY A 324 5.01 10.70 -4.52
CA GLY A 324 5.34 11.55 -5.68
C GLY A 324 6.80 12.03 -5.71
N ASP A 325 7.69 11.42 -4.91
CA ASP A 325 9.12 11.74 -4.85
C ASP A 325 9.90 10.78 -5.76
N TYR A 326 9.60 10.85 -7.06
CA TYR A 326 10.16 9.94 -8.07
C TYR A 326 11.70 10.00 -8.14
N ASP A 327 12.31 11.16 -7.88
CA ASP A 327 13.76 11.34 -7.84
C ASP A 327 14.40 10.59 -6.65
N ALA A 328 13.80 10.60 -5.47
CA ALA A 328 14.28 9.79 -4.35
C ALA A 328 14.00 8.30 -4.58
N ALA A 329 12.81 7.96 -5.10
CA ALA A 329 12.43 6.59 -5.43
C ALA A 329 13.44 5.92 -6.36
N ARG A 330 13.77 6.60 -7.47
CA ARG A 330 14.79 6.18 -8.43
C ARG A 330 16.14 5.91 -7.77
N LYS A 331 16.61 6.81 -6.90
CA LYS A 331 17.90 6.64 -6.18
C LYS A 331 17.90 5.43 -5.25
N TYR A 332 16.75 5.08 -4.66
CA TYR A 332 16.63 3.86 -3.85
C TYR A 332 16.64 2.59 -4.71
N PHE A 333 15.91 2.57 -5.82
CA PHE A 333 15.91 1.44 -6.76
C PHE A 333 17.27 1.22 -7.44
N GLU A 334 17.96 2.30 -7.85
CA GLU A 334 19.31 2.24 -8.41
C GLU A 334 20.31 1.64 -7.39
N LYS A 335 20.23 2.03 -6.10
CA LYS A 335 21.03 1.44 -5.02
C LYS A 335 20.70 -0.04 -4.78
N ALA A 336 19.42 -0.41 -4.74
CA ALA A 336 18.99 -1.79 -4.54
C ALA A 336 19.54 -2.69 -5.66
N LEU A 337 19.37 -2.26 -6.92
CA LEU A 337 19.90 -2.93 -8.09
C LEU A 337 21.43 -3.04 -8.04
N GLN A 338 22.14 -1.97 -7.66
CA GLN A 338 23.59 -2.01 -7.51
C GLN A 338 24.04 -3.06 -6.48
N VAL A 339 23.41 -3.12 -5.30
CA VAL A 339 23.75 -4.09 -4.25
C VAL A 339 23.48 -5.54 -4.69
N ARG A 340 22.47 -5.79 -5.53
CA ARG A 340 22.20 -7.12 -6.11
C ARG A 340 23.14 -7.49 -7.27
N LEU A 341 23.71 -6.50 -7.98
CA LEU A 341 24.69 -6.72 -9.05
C LEU A 341 26.14 -6.87 -8.53
N ASP A 342 26.45 -6.31 -7.37
CA ASP A 342 27.75 -6.47 -6.71
C ASP A 342 27.98 -7.96 -6.33
N PRO A 343 29.09 -8.59 -6.76
CA PRO A 343 29.35 -10.01 -6.47
C PRO A 343 29.54 -10.26 -4.96
N PRO A 344 29.09 -11.41 -4.43
CA PRO A 344 29.28 -11.75 -3.03
C PRO A 344 30.77 -11.76 -2.69
N LYS A 345 31.14 -11.03 -1.63
CA LYS A 345 32.43 -11.24 -0.98
C LYS A 345 32.36 -12.58 -0.26
N THR A 346 33.00 -13.59 -0.85
CA THR A 346 33.03 -14.96 -0.31
C THR A 346 33.72 -14.97 1.06
N GLU A 347 32.94 -15.17 2.12
CA GLU A 347 33.47 -15.56 3.42
C GLU A 347 33.88 -17.04 3.38
N ASN A 348 35.02 -17.38 3.98
CA ASN A 348 35.51 -18.76 4.06
C ASN A 348 34.65 -19.59 5.03
N ILE A 349 33.55 -20.16 4.53
CA ILE A 349 32.75 -21.14 5.26
C ILE A 349 33.24 -22.54 4.87
N ALA A 350 34.23 -23.05 5.61
CA ALA A 350 34.76 -24.40 5.42
C ALA A 350 33.84 -25.46 6.06
N THR A 351 33.57 -26.55 5.31
CA THR A 351 33.00 -27.86 5.78
C THR A 351 31.62 -27.81 6.48
N GLU A 352 30.66 -28.72 6.31
CA GLU A 352 30.57 -30.05 5.68
C GLU A 352 29.21 -30.15 4.89
N GLU A 353 28.82 -31.34 4.42
CA GLU A 353 27.56 -31.66 3.68
C GLU A 353 27.36 -31.08 2.26
N GLU A 354 27.97 -31.73 1.27
CA GLU A 354 27.89 -31.29 -0.14
C GLU A 354 26.49 -31.42 -0.79
N ARG A 355 25.55 -32.15 -0.17
CA ARG A 355 24.18 -32.32 -0.69
C ARG A 355 23.21 -31.22 -0.23
N THR A 356 23.26 -30.85 1.05
CA THR A 356 22.54 -29.69 1.58
C THR A 356 23.18 -28.38 1.11
N ARG A 357 24.50 -28.39 0.83
CA ARG A 357 25.19 -27.27 0.19
C ARG A 357 24.71 -27.01 -1.25
N GLU A 358 24.52 -28.03 -2.09
CA GLU A 358 23.99 -27.81 -3.46
C GLU A 358 22.55 -27.26 -3.44
N GLU A 359 21.69 -27.78 -2.56
CA GLU A 359 20.32 -27.26 -2.38
C GLU A 359 20.31 -25.82 -1.81
N ALA A 360 21.21 -25.50 -0.87
CA ALA A 360 21.37 -24.16 -0.33
C ALA A 360 21.96 -23.17 -1.34
N GLU A 361 22.95 -23.58 -2.15
CA GLU A 361 23.52 -22.76 -3.22
C GLU A 361 22.51 -22.51 -4.34
N ASN A 362 21.72 -23.52 -4.72
CA ASN A 362 20.63 -23.36 -5.68
C ASN A 362 19.49 -22.49 -5.12
N LYS A 363 19.14 -22.62 -3.83
CA LYS A 363 18.19 -21.74 -3.16
C LYS A 363 18.67 -20.29 -3.14
N ASN A 364 19.91 -20.05 -2.72
CA ASN A 364 20.53 -18.72 -2.70
C ASN A 364 20.60 -18.11 -4.11
N ARG A 365 20.90 -18.92 -5.14
CA ARG A 365 20.89 -18.49 -6.55
C ARG A 365 19.49 -18.11 -7.02
N TRP A 366 18.46 -18.90 -6.67
CA TRP A 366 17.06 -18.61 -7.00
C TRP A 366 16.59 -17.33 -6.32
N GLU A 367 16.89 -17.14 -5.02
CA GLU A 367 16.55 -15.93 -4.26
C GLU A 367 17.25 -14.68 -4.82
N ALA A 368 18.52 -14.80 -5.22
CA ALA A 368 19.26 -13.72 -5.88
C ALA A 368 18.69 -13.37 -7.27
N LYS A 369 18.34 -14.36 -8.10
CA LYS A 369 17.65 -14.16 -9.39
C LYS A 369 16.28 -13.47 -9.19
N MET A 370 15.48 -13.97 -8.25
CA MET A 370 14.15 -13.42 -7.90
C MET A 370 14.27 -11.96 -7.47
N GLY A 371 15.20 -11.66 -6.57
CA GLY A 371 15.50 -10.30 -6.16
C GLY A 371 15.91 -9.39 -7.32
N LEU A 372 16.79 -9.86 -8.21
CA LEU A 372 17.24 -9.09 -9.37
C LEU A 372 16.09 -8.82 -10.36
N ALA A 373 15.17 -9.77 -10.54
CA ALA A 373 13.96 -9.57 -11.33
C ALA A 373 13.08 -8.46 -10.75
N VAL A 374 12.87 -8.45 -9.42
CA VAL A 374 12.13 -7.40 -8.71
C VAL A 374 12.79 -6.03 -8.86
N SER A 375 14.11 -5.89 -8.65
CA SER A 375 14.78 -4.59 -8.84
C SER A 375 14.70 -4.09 -10.29
N TYR A 376 14.74 -4.99 -11.28
CA TYR A 376 14.52 -4.62 -12.68
C TYR A 376 13.07 -4.23 -12.98
N TYR A 377 12.09 -4.83 -12.31
CA TYR A 377 10.69 -4.41 -12.40
C TYR A 377 10.48 -3.01 -11.83
N ASP A 378 10.97 -2.76 -10.61
CA ASP A 378 10.86 -1.46 -9.94
C ASP A 378 11.58 -0.34 -10.74
N MET A 379 12.77 -0.62 -11.28
CA MET A 379 13.47 0.28 -12.22
C MET A 379 12.70 0.50 -13.52
N GLY A 380 11.90 -0.47 -13.96
CA GLY A 380 11.00 -0.34 -15.10
C GLY A 380 9.82 0.59 -14.83
N GLU A 381 9.15 0.43 -13.68
CA GLU A 381 8.00 1.24 -13.29
C GLU A 381 8.39 2.72 -13.06
N ILE A 382 9.49 2.99 -12.36
CA ILE A 382 9.93 4.38 -12.10
C ILE A 382 10.30 5.13 -13.39
N LEU A 383 10.89 4.44 -14.38
CA LEU A 383 11.23 5.05 -15.67
C LEU A 383 10.00 5.25 -16.56
N LEU A 384 9.00 4.36 -16.48
CA LEU A 384 7.71 4.54 -17.14
C LEU A 384 6.97 5.78 -16.59
N ALA A 385 6.93 5.94 -15.27
CA ALA A 385 6.38 7.14 -14.62
C ALA A 385 7.15 8.41 -15.05
N GLY A 386 8.48 8.33 -15.12
CA GLY A 386 9.35 9.38 -15.65
C GLY A 386 9.32 9.57 -17.17
N LYS A 387 8.44 8.88 -17.89
CA LYS A 387 8.29 8.89 -19.38
C LYS A 387 9.53 8.47 -20.18
N ASP A 388 10.54 7.87 -19.56
CA ASP A 388 11.65 7.21 -20.27
C ASP A 388 11.20 5.82 -20.75
N LEU A 389 10.42 5.81 -21.84
CA LEU A 389 9.87 4.58 -22.43
C LEU A 389 10.96 3.60 -22.87
N THR A 390 12.12 4.10 -23.32
CA THR A 390 13.24 3.26 -23.77
C THR A 390 13.94 2.59 -22.59
N GLY A 391 14.19 3.34 -21.52
CA GLY A 391 14.70 2.82 -20.26
C GLY A 391 13.73 1.81 -19.62
N ALA A 392 12.44 2.17 -19.54
CA ALA A 392 11.39 1.30 -19.02
C ALA A 392 11.32 -0.04 -19.75
N ALA A 393 11.21 -0.02 -21.10
CA ALA A 393 11.20 -1.24 -21.92
C ALA A 393 12.43 -2.13 -21.64
N LYS A 394 13.62 -1.53 -21.60
CA LYS A 394 14.89 -2.24 -21.37
C LYS A 394 14.93 -2.97 -20.03
N TYR A 395 14.44 -2.36 -18.95
CA TYR A 395 14.45 -2.98 -17.62
C TYR A 395 13.29 -3.97 -17.43
N LEU A 396 12.09 -3.67 -17.90
CA LEU A 396 10.94 -4.58 -17.82
C LEU A 396 11.17 -5.88 -18.64
N LEU A 397 11.82 -5.79 -19.80
CA LEU A 397 12.16 -6.97 -20.60
C LEU A 397 13.13 -7.92 -19.87
N LYS A 398 14.11 -7.38 -19.14
CA LYS A 398 15.03 -8.15 -18.27
C LYS A 398 14.31 -8.78 -17.07
N SER A 399 13.43 -8.02 -16.41
CA SER A 399 12.58 -8.52 -15.34
C SER A 399 11.77 -9.74 -15.81
N ARG A 400 11.04 -9.59 -16.92
CA ARG A 400 10.24 -10.65 -17.54
C ARG A 400 11.08 -11.87 -17.94
N GLU A 401 12.29 -11.68 -18.46
CA GLU A 401 13.22 -12.76 -18.79
C GLU A 401 13.59 -13.59 -17.54
N LEU A 402 14.01 -12.93 -16.46
CA LEU A 402 14.33 -13.62 -15.19
C LEU A 402 13.10 -14.30 -14.56
N PHE A 403 11.94 -13.65 -14.52
CA PHE A 403 10.71 -14.28 -14.02
C PHE A 403 10.31 -15.50 -14.87
N SER A 404 10.55 -15.49 -16.18
CA SER A 404 10.28 -16.63 -17.06
C SER A 404 11.26 -17.79 -16.85
N GLU A 405 12.53 -17.52 -16.50
CA GLU A 405 13.47 -18.58 -16.08
C GLU A 405 13.01 -19.20 -14.76
N LEU A 406 12.66 -18.37 -13.77
CA LEU A 406 12.27 -18.83 -12.44
C LEU A 406 10.99 -19.67 -12.46
N ASP A 407 10.01 -19.29 -13.29
CA ASP A 407 8.75 -20.05 -13.44
C ASP A 407 9.02 -21.42 -14.09
N ALA A 408 9.92 -21.49 -15.07
CA ALA A 408 10.34 -22.75 -15.68
C ALA A 408 11.13 -23.67 -14.72
N GLU A 409 11.74 -23.12 -13.67
CA GLU A 409 12.46 -23.90 -12.64
C GLU A 409 11.53 -24.52 -11.57
N LYS A 410 10.41 -23.86 -11.21
CA LYS A 410 9.57 -24.26 -10.06
C LYS A 410 8.05 -24.25 -10.24
N GLU A 411 7.51 -23.76 -11.36
CA GLU A 411 6.07 -23.58 -11.63
C GLU A 411 5.28 -22.94 -10.47
N ASP A 412 5.82 -21.87 -9.90
CA ASP A 412 5.24 -21.21 -8.72
C ASP A 412 4.01 -20.34 -9.06
N HIS A 413 3.04 -20.29 -8.14
CA HIS A 413 1.89 -19.41 -8.24
C HIS A 413 2.32 -17.93 -8.25
N ASP A 414 3.18 -17.52 -7.31
CA ASP A 414 3.56 -16.13 -7.13
C ASP A 414 4.44 -15.60 -8.28
N LEU A 415 5.20 -16.48 -8.91
CA LEU A 415 5.98 -16.15 -10.11
C LEU A 415 5.06 -15.86 -11.30
N LYS A 416 3.98 -16.62 -11.51
CA LYS A 416 3.01 -16.37 -12.59
C LYS A 416 2.30 -15.02 -12.41
N ILE A 417 2.01 -14.63 -11.16
CA ILE A 417 1.52 -13.29 -10.80
C ILE A 417 2.55 -12.19 -11.16
N CYS A 418 3.82 -12.35 -10.78
CA CYS A 418 4.89 -11.38 -11.08
C CYS A 418 5.21 -11.28 -12.58
N LEU A 419 5.16 -12.39 -13.30
CA LEU A 419 5.35 -12.47 -14.73
C LEU A 419 4.21 -11.76 -15.48
N SER A 420 2.96 -12.00 -15.09
CA SER A 420 1.78 -11.29 -15.65
C SER A 420 1.90 -9.77 -15.43
N LYS A 421 2.22 -9.31 -14.20
CA LYS A 421 2.51 -7.89 -13.90
C LYS A 421 3.59 -7.29 -14.82
N SER A 422 4.67 -8.04 -15.08
CA SER A 422 5.74 -7.61 -15.98
C SER A 422 5.26 -7.49 -17.43
N TYR A 423 4.44 -8.43 -17.92
CA TYR A 423 3.83 -8.31 -19.25
C TYR A 423 2.88 -7.10 -19.34
N THR A 424 2.03 -6.84 -18.33
CA THR A 424 1.12 -5.68 -18.31
C THR A 424 1.90 -4.36 -18.47
N ARG A 425 2.99 -4.16 -17.71
CA ARG A 425 3.82 -2.95 -17.82
C ARG A 425 4.50 -2.82 -19.18
N ILE A 426 4.95 -3.92 -19.79
CA ILE A 426 5.51 -3.89 -21.16
C ILE A 426 4.42 -3.49 -22.19
N ALA A 427 3.18 -3.92 -22.00
CA ALA A 427 2.07 -3.53 -22.87
C ALA A 427 1.78 -2.03 -22.77
N GLU A 428 1.77 -1.47 -21.56
CA GLU A 428 1.62 -0.02 -21.31
C GLU A 428 2.75 0.80 -21.96
N VAL A 429 4.01 0.35 -21.87
CA VAL A 429 5.15 1.00 -22.56
C VAL A 429 4.95 0.98 -24.07
N TYR A 430 4.61 -0.18 -24.65
CA TYR A 430 4.40 -0.29 -26.10
C TYR A 430 3.19 0.51 -26.58
N GLU A 431 2.15 0.66 -25.76
CA GLU A 431 1.00 1.53 -26.06
C GLU A 431 1.39 3.01 -26.03
N ALA A 432 2.19 3.43 -25.05
CA ALA A 432 2.75 4.79 -24.98
C ALA A 432 3.70 5.11 -26.14
N GLU A 433 4.38 4.10 -26.71
CA GLU A 433 5.15 4.23 -27.96
C GLU A 433 4.29 4.18 -29.24
N GLY A 434 2.95 4.07 -29.14
CA GLY A 434 2.04 3.94 -30.28
C GLY A 434 2.07 2.58 -30.99
N LYS A 435 2.70 1.56 -30.40
CA LYS A 435 2.88 0.21 -30.97
C LYS A 435 1.69 -0.70 -30.64
N HIS A 436 0.46 -0.20 -30.86
CA HIS A 436 -0.82 -0.81 -30.43
C HIS A 436 -0.94 -2.33 -30.67
N LYS A 437 -0.44 -2.83 -31.81
CA LYS A 437 -0.46 -4.28 -32.11
C LYS A 437 0.43 -5.10 -31.17
N GLN A 438 1.64 -4.61 -30.90
CA GLN A 438 2.57 -5.27 -29.98
C GLN A 438 2.09 -5.16 -28.53
N ALA A 439 1.54 -3.99 -28.15
CA ALA A 439 0.90 -3.81 -26.84
C ALA A 439 -0.22 -4.84 -26.62
N LYS A 440 -1.11 -5.01 -27.60
CA LYS A 440 -2.19 -6.02 -27.57
C LYS A 440 -1.67 -7.44 -27.40
N GLU A 441 -0.73 -7.88 -28.24
CA GLU A 441 -0.14 -9.24 -28.17
C GLU A 441 0.55 -9.53 -26.82
N ILE A 442 1.16 -8.53 -26.20
CA ILE A 442 1.82 -8.63 -24.89
C ILE A 442 0.78 -8.69 -23.76
N CYS A 443 -0.28 -7.89 -23.83
CA CYS A 443 -1.37 -7.91 -22.86
C CYS A 443 -2.19 -9.22 -22.93
N GLU A 444 -2.42 -9.78 -24.12
CA GLU A 444 -3.09 -11.08 -24.30
C GLU A 444 -2.25 -12.23 -23.70
N LYS A 445 -0.91 -12.15 -23.72
CA LYS A 445 -0.03 -13.08 -23.00
C LYS A 445 -0.14 -12.94 -21.48
N ALA A 446 -0.25 -11.71 -20.96
CA ALA A 446 -0.45 -11.47 -19.52
C ALA A 446 -1.73 -12.15 -19.01
N LEU A 447 -2.82 -12.08 -19.79
CA LEU A 447 -4.10 -12.73 -19.50
C LEU A 447 -4.00 -14.27 -19.57
N ALA A 448 -3.34 -14.81 -20.58
CA ALA A 448 -3.17 -16.26 -20.76
C ALA A 448 -2.43 -16.93 -19.58
N ILE A 449 -1.50 -16.21 -18.92
CA ILE A 449 -0.81 -16.67 -17.70
C ILE A 449 -1.76 -16.79 -16.50
N LEU A 450 -2.80 -15.95 -16.42
CA LEU A 450 -3.75 -15.90 -15.30
C LEU A 450 -4.88 -16.94 -15.41
N GLU A 451 -5.24 -17.34 -16.63
CA GLU A 451 -6.28 -18.35 -16.88
C GLU A 451 -6.16 -19.65 -16.05
N PRO A 452 -5.00 -20.34 -15.96
CA PRO A 452 -4.88 -21.57 -15.19
C PRO A 452 -5.01 -21.34 -13.67
N LEU A 453 -4.61 -20.17 -13.16
CA LEU A 453 -4.71 -19.84 -11.74
C LEU A 453 -6.19 -19.75 -11.32
N LEU A 454 -6.99 -19.04 -12.12
CA LEU A 454 -8.41 -18.79 -11.86
C LEU A 454 -9.32 -20.03 -12.01
N LYS A 455 -8.86 -21.08 -12.72
CA LYS A 455 -9.62 -22.32 -12.94
C LYS A 455 -9.55 -23.29 -11.75
N ASN A 456 -8.43 -23.31 -11.03
CA ASN A 456 -8.17 -24.33 -10.01
C ASN A 456 -8.59 -23.90 -8.60
N GLN A 457 -8.53 -22.60 -8.30
CA GLN A 457 -9.06 -21.98 -7.08
C GLN A 457 -9.35 -20.52 -7.40
N TYR A 458 -10.34 -19.88 -6.77
CA TYR A 458 -10.57 -18.44 -7.00
C TYR A 458 -9.47 -17.64 -6.31
N ASP A 459 -8.44 -17.29 -7.08
CA ASP A 459 -7.35 -16.44 -6.61
C ASP A 459 -7.70 -14.96 -6.75
N PHE A 460 -7.54 -14.22 -5.65
CA PHE A 460 -7.91 -12.82 -5.55
C PHE A 460 -6.91 -11.89 -6.25
N GLU A 461 -5.62 -12.19 -6.22
CA GLU A 461 -4.58 -11.40 -6.87
C GLU A 461 -4.63 -11.61 -8.39
N ALA A 462 -4.80 -12.86 -8.84
CA ALA A 462 -4.99 -13.19 -10.25
C ALA A 462 -6.26 -12.53 -10.83
N GLY A 463 -7.37 -12.53 -10.08
CA GLY A 463 -8.60 -11.86 -10.51
C GLY A 463 -8.43 -10.34 -10.61
N THR A 464 -7.77 -9.74 -9.62
CA THR A 464 -7.47 -8.29 -9.62
C THR A 464 -6.58 -7.92 -10.82
N LEU A 465 -5.58 -8.74 -11.14
CA LEU A 465 -4.73 -8.55 -12.32
C LEU A 465 -5.47 -8.77 -13.64
N ARG A 466 -6.40 -9.74 -13.71
CA ARG A 466 -7.18 -10.00 -14.93
C ARG A 466 -8.05 -8.79 -15.29
N ALA A 467 -8.78 -8.25 -14.31
CA ALA A 467 -9.55 -7.02 -14.48
C ALA A 467 -8.65 -5.84 -14.90
N ALA A 468 -7.49 -5.64 -14.26
CA ALA A 468 -6.54 -4.60 -14.65
C ALA A 468 -6.03 -4.77 -16.10
N ASN A 469 -5.70 -5.99 -16.52
CA ASN A 469 -5.30 -6.28 -17.90
C ASN A 469 -6.45 -6.09 -18.89
N HIS A 470 -7.70 -6.37 -18.53
CA HIS A 470 -8.86 -6.05 -19.37
C HIS A 470 -9.05 -4.53 -19.54
N ILE A 471 -8.77 -3.71 -18.51
CA ILE A 471 -8.75 -2.24 -18.63
C ILE A 471 -7.65 -1.79 -19.61
N VAL A 472 -6.41 -2.27 -19.45
CA VAL A 472 -5.29 -1.94 -20.36
C VAL A 472 -5.60 -2.37 -21.80
N LEU A 473 -6.14 -3.58 -22.00
CA LEU A 473 -6.54 -4.08 -23.31
C LEU A 473 -7.71 -3.29 -23.91
N SER A 474 -8.63 -2.80 -23.07
CA SER A 474 -9.70 -1.87 -23.49
C SER A 474 -9.11 -0.56 -24.00
N ASP A 475 -8.16 0.05 -23.29
CA ASP A 475 -7.50 1.29 -23.73
C ASP A 475 -6.73 1.10 -25.06
N ILE A 476 -5.93 0.04 -25.18
CA ILE A 476 -5.21 -0.32 -26.42
C ILE A 476 -6.20 -0.53 -27.59
N THR A 477 -7.28 -1.28 -27.37
CA THR A 477 -8.26 -1.53 -28.44
C THR A 477 -9.07 -0.28 -28.81
N ARG A 478 -9.40 0.58 -27.84
CA ARG A 478 -10.03 1.89 -28.08
C ARG A 478 -9.14 2.78 -28.94
N ASN A 479 -7.87 2.92 -28.56
CA ASN A 479 -6.90 3.76 -29.28
C ASN A 479 -6.65 3.23 -30.71
N SER A 480 -6.72 1.92 -30.93
CA SER A 480 -6.71 1.31 -32.27
C SER A 480 -8.02 1.45 -33.08
N GLY A 481 -9.00 2.23 -32.59
CA GLY A 481 -10.31 2.47 -33.23
C GLY A 481 -11.35 1.36 -33.04
N GLN A 482 -11.05 0.32 -32.26
CA GLN A 482 -11.93 -0.85 -32.08
C GLN A 482 -12.90 -0.66 -30.90
N ILE A 483 -13.67 0.43 -30.91
CA ILE A 483 -14.53 0.87 -29.79
C ILE A 483 -15.49 -0.25 -29.29
N LYS A 484 -16.05 -1.06 -30.19
CA LYS A 484 -16.92 -2.20 -29.81
C LYS A 484 -16.18 -3.35 -29.11
N GLN A 485 -14.87 -3.50 -29.31
CA GLN A 485 -14.07 -4.45 -28.53
C GLN A 485 -13.76 -3.86 -27.15
N ALA A 486 -13.30 -2.60 -27.10
CA ALA A 486 -13.04 -1.89 -25.84
C ALA A 486 -14.25 -1.90 -24.91
N HIS A 487 -15.45 -1.58 -25.44
CA HIS A 487 -16.70 -1.57 -24.68
C HIS A 487 -17.06 -2.93 -24.04
N ARG A 488 -16.69 -4.06 -24.65
CA ARG A 488 -16.87 -5.39 -24.06
C ARG A 488 -15.85 -5.68 -22.97
N LEU A 489 -14.57 -5.40 -23.25
CA LEU A 489 -13.48 -5.62 -22.31
C LEU A 489 -13.66 -4.81 -21.01
N ILE A 490 -14.15 -3.57 -21.11
CA ILE A 490 -14.43 -2.77 -19.91
C ILE A 490 -15.66 -3.25 -19.14
N CYS A 491 -16.66 -3.89 -19.78
CA CYS A 491 -17.72 -4.60 -19.04
C CYS A 491 -17.11 -5.76 -18.25
N GLU A 492 -16.33 -6.62 -18.91
CA GLU A 492 -15.72 -7.79 -18.29
C GLU A 492 -14.77 -7.42 -17.14
N ALA A 493 -14.04 -6.30 -17.25
CA ALA A 493 -13.24 -5.74 -16.18
C ALA A 493 -14.08 -5.23 -15.00
N LEU A 494 -15.20 -4.55 -15.30
CA LEU A 494 -16.07 -3.95 -14.30
C LEU A 494 -16.84 -5.02 -13.51
N ASP A 495 -17.43 -6.00 -14.19
CA ASP A 495 -18.11 -7.14 -13.57
C ASP A 495 -17.17 -7.90 -12.61
N GLU A 496 -15.89 -8.04 -12.97
CA GLU A 496 -14.88 -8.65 -12.11
C GLU A 496 -14.47 -7.75 -10.93
N ALA A 497 -14.30 -6.44 -11.14
CA ALA A 497 -13.99 -5.49 -10.08
C ALA A 497 -15.12 -5.39 -9.02
N GLU A 498 -16.39 -5.37 -9.46
CA GLU A 498 -17.56 -5.40 -8.59
C GLU A 498 -17.69 -6.74 -7.83
N ALA A 499 -17.38 -7.87 -8.49
CA ALA A 499 -17.32 -9.17 -7.83
C ALA A 499 -16.16 -9.30 -6.82
N LEU A 500 -15.03 -8.62 -7.04
CA LEU A 500 -13.88 -8.60 -6.13
C LEU A 500 -14.16 -7.75 -4.89
N ILE A 501 -14.65 -6.52 -5.06
CA ILE A 501 -14.95 -5.63 -3.92
C ILE A 501 -16.05 -6.20 -3.01
N GLY A 502 -17.03 -6.91 -3.58
CA GLY A 502 -18.06 -7.61 -2.81
C GLY A 502 -17.57 -8.81 -2.00
N LYS A 503 -16.39 -9.37 -2.33
CA LYS A 503 -15.75 -10.48 -1.59
C LYS A 503 -14.76 -10.00 -0.53
N ALA A 504 -13.91 -9.04 -0.88
CA ALA A 504 -12.85 -8.53 -0.01
C ALA A 504 -12.60 -7.03 -0.31
N PRO A 505 -13.39 -6.12 0.29
CA PRO A 505 -13.27 -4.69 0.04
C PRO A 505 -11.96 -4.14 0.62
N SER A 506 -11.12 -3.58 -0.26
CA SER A 506 -9.80 -3.01 0.06
C SER A 506 -9.58 -1.67 -0.67
N ARG A 507 -8.51 -0.93 -0.35
CA ARG A 507 -8.08 0.23 -1.16
C ARG A 507 -7.77 -0.19 -2.60
N LYS A 508 -7.08 -1.33 -2.78
CA LYS A 508 -6.72 -1.90 -4.09
C LYS A 508 -7.93 -2.18 -4.99
N THR A 509 -8.98 -2.83 -4.46
CA THR A 509 -10.21 -3.10 -5.23
C THR A 509 -11.00 -1.84 -5.53
N ARG A 510 -11.01 -0.85 -4.62
CA ARG A 510 -11.61 0.47 -4.90
C ARG A 510 -10.88 1.21 -6.00
N THR A 511 -9.54 1.21 -6.00
CA THR A 511 -8.71 1.84 -7.04
C THR A 511 -8.96 1.22 -8.41
N LEU A 512 -9.04 -0.11 -8.48
CA LEU A 512 -9.41 -0.85 -9.69
C LEU A 512 -10.81 -0.45 -10.18
N LEU A 513 -11.80 -0.39 -9.27
CA LEU A 513 -13.18 -0.06 -9.60
C LEU A 513 -13.36 1.41 -10.02
N ALA A 514 -12.66 2.35 -9.39
CA ALA A 514 -12.59 3.75 -9.82
C ALA A 514 -12.04 3.88 -11.25
N THR A 515 -10.92 3.20 -11.54
CA THR A 515 -10.34 3.15 -12.90
C THR A 515 -11.32 2.54 -13.91
N ALA A 516 -12.01 1.46 -13.54
CA ALA A 516 -13.02 0.83 -14.39
C ALA A 516 -14.18 1.78 -14.69
N TYR A 517 -14.73 2.48 -13.69
CA TYR A 517 -15.78 3.47 -13.87
C TYR A 517 -15.33 4.69 -14.70
N GLU A 518 -14.10 5.19 -14.52
CA GLU A 518 -13.56 6.30 -15.32
C GLU A 518 -13.48 5.93 -16.81
N ARG A 519 -12.90 4.77 -17.13
CA ARG A 519 -12.79 4.26 -18.50
C ARG A 519 -14.14 3.89 -19.10
N ARG A 520 -15.06 3.37 -18.27
CA ARG A 520 -16.43 3.08 -18.69
C ARG A 520 -17.19 4.37 -19.06
N GLY A 521 -17.14 5.40 -18.20
CA GLY A 521 -17.74 6.70 -18.47
C GLY A 521 -17.22 7.31 -19.78
N THR A 522 -15.89 7.29 -19.97
CA THR A 522 -15.25 7.78 -21.20
C THR A 522 -15.72 7.04 -22.47
N LEU A 523 -15.90 5.71 -22.39
CA LEU A 523 -16.37 4.91 -23.54
C LEU A 523 -17.86 5.12 -23.82
N GLU A 524 -18.70 5.29 -22.79
CA GLU A 524 -20.13 5.60 -22.99
C GLU A 524 -20.32 7.02 -23.56
N GLU A 525 -19.51 7.99 -23.13
CA GLU A 525 -19.46 9.35 -23.72
C GLU A 525 -19.11 9.30 -25.22
N GLN A 526 -18.06 8.57 -25.60
CA GLN A 526 -17.67 8.37 -27.00
C GLN A 526 -18.74 7.67 -27.86
N LEU A 527 -19.63 6.89 -27.24
CA LEU A 527 -20.76 6.24 -27.90
C LEU A 527 -22.03 7.12 -27.96
N GLY A 528 -22.02 8.30 -27.33
CA GLY A 528 -23.18 9.19 -27.20
C GLY A 528 -24.18 8.76 -26.12
N ASN A 529 -23.81 7.82 -25.24
CA ASN A 529 -24.64 7.29 -24.16
C ASN A 529 -24.56 8.18 -22.91
N ILE A 530 -25.17 9.36 -22.99
CA ILE A 530 -25.06 10.45 -22.01
C ILE A 530 -25.42 10.04 -20.57
N GLU A 531 -26.60 9.43 -20.33
CA GLU A 531 -27.02 9.08 -18.96
C GLU A 531 -26.13 7.99 -18.32
N PRO A 532 -25.77 6.89 -19.01
CA PRO A 532 -24.76 5.96 -18.52
C PRO A 532 -23.42 6.63 -18.19
N ALA A 533 -22.90 7.51 -19.07
CA ALA A 533 -21.64 8.22 -18.81
C ALA A 533 -21.73 9.09 -17.54
N LYS A 534 -22.80 9.86 -17.38
CA LYS A 534 -23.07 10.68 -16.17
C LYS A 534 -23.11 9.84 -14.90
N GLN A 535 -23.67 8.62 -14.97
CA GLN A 535 -23.76 7.70 -13.85
C GLN A 535 -22.39 7.13 -13.45
N TYR A 536 -21.61 6.63 -14.41
CA TYR A 536 -20.28 6.07 -14.13
C TYR A 536 -19.30 7.13 -13.60
N TYR A 537 -19.33 8.36 -14.12
CA TYR A 537 -18.51 9.45 -13.58
C TYR A 537 -18.89 9.81 -12.13
N LYS A 538 -20.17 9.76 -11.75
CA LYS A 538 -20.58 9.92 -10.34
C LYS A 538 -20.07 8.79 -9.46
N MET A 539 -20.23 7.54 -9.88
CA MET A 539 -19.73 6.36 -9.15
C MET A 539 -18.21 6.41 -8.96
N ASN A 540 -17.46 6.91 -9.95
CA ASN A 540 -16.02 7.15 -9.83
C ASN A 540 -15.69 8.19 -8.74
N ILE A 541 -16.41 9.32 -8.70
CA ILE A 541 -16.23 10.34 -7.66
C ILE A 541 -16.55 9.78 -6.27
N ASP A 542 -17.64 9.03 -6.12
CA ASP A 542 -18.06 8.47 -4.83
C ASP A 542 -16.99 7.51 -4.27
N ILE A 543 -16.46 6.60 -5.09
CA ILE A 543 -15.37 5.68 -4.68
C ILE A 543 -14.04 6.41 -4.48
N SER A 544 -13.70 7.35 -5.35
CA SER A 544 -12.45 8.11 -5.21
C SER A 544 -12.47 8.98 -3.95
N LYS A 545 -13.65 9.43 -3.50
CA LYS A 545 -13.83 10.11 -2.21
C LYS A 545 -13.51 9.18 -1.03
N GLU A 546 -14.02 7.94 -1.05
CA GLU A 546 -13.69 6.93 -0.03
C GLU A 546 -12.18 6.64 0.04
N LEU A 547 -11.47 6.68 -1.09
CA LEU A 547 -10.01 6.50 -1.12
C LEU A 547 -9.28 7.67 -0.45
N VAL A 548 -9.67 8.92 -0.75
CA VAL A 548 -9.00 10.11 -0.19
C VAL A 548 -9.23 10.26 1.32
N GLU A 549 -10.34 9.76 1.86
CA GLU A 549 -10.62 9.81 3.30
C GLU A 549 -9.53 9.08 4.12
N GLY A 550 -8.82 9.86 4.94
CA GLY A 550 -7.72 9.36 5.79
C GLY A 550 -6.44 8.99 5.05
N SER A 551 -6.27 9.38 3.78
CA SER A 551 -5.12 9.01 2.96
C SER A 551 -4.02 10.08 2.90
N GLU A 552 -2.76 9.64 2.99
CA GLU A 552 -1.60 10.49 2.70
C GLU A 552 -1.24 10.51 1.21
N ASP A 553 -1.59 9.45 0.45
CA ASP A 553 -1.21 9.23 -0.96
C ASP A 553 -1.65 10.36 -1.92
N PRO A 554 -0.68 11.06 -2.55
CA PRO A 554 -0.91 11.99 -3.66
C PRO A 554 -1.67 11.40 -4.85
N GLU A 555 -1.43 10.15 -5.26
CA GLU A 555 -2.06 9.57 -6.45
C GLU A 555 -3.56 9.27 -6.21
N GLU A 556 -3.97 8.89 -5.00
CA GLU A 556 -5.40 8.76 -4.67
C GLU A 556 -6.10 10.12 -4.69
N LYS A 557 -5.44 11.18 -4.16
CA LYS A 557 -5.94 12.57 -4.21
C LYS A 557 -6.06 13.08 -5.64
N ARG A 558 -5.04 12.80 -6.45
CA ARG A 558 -4.98 13.11 -7.88
C ARG A 558 -6.04 12.34 -8.67
N GLY A 559 -6.31 11.09 -8.33
CA GLY A 559 -7.41 10.29 -8.90
C GLY A 559 -8.78 10.92 -8.65
N PHE A 560 -9.05 11.39 -7.43
CA PHE A 560 -10.28 12.10 -7.10
C PHE A 560 -10.41 13.47 -7.80
N ALA A 561 -9.31 14.22 -7.92
CA ALA A 561 -9.22 15.43 -8.71
C ALA A 561 -9.61 15.19 -10.19
N ILE A 562 -8.98 14.21 -10.84
CA ILE A 562 -9.31 13.78 -12.21
C ILE A 562 -10.78 13.34 -12.31
N ALA A 563 -11.32 12.60 -11.34
CA ALA A 563 -12.73 12.21 -11.33
C ALA A 563 -13.68 13.42 -11.30
N CYS A 564 -13.34 14.46 -10.52
CA CYS A 564 -14.08 15.72 -10.47
C CYS A 564 -14.00 16.49 -11.79
N GLU A 565 -12.81 16.62 -12.38
CA GLU A 565 -12.57 17.23 -13.69
C GLU A 565 -13.42 16.58 -14.79
N LYS A 566 -13.38 15.24 -14.89
CA LYS A 566 -14.14 14.47 -15.88
C LYS A 566 -15.63 14.75 -15.83
N LEU A 567 -16.25 14.68 -14.64
CA LEU A 567 -17.67 14.96 -14.51
C LEU A 567 -17.98 16.44 -14.79
N ALA A 568 -17.17 17.37 -14.28
CA ALA A 568 -17.41 18.80 -14.47
C ALA A 568 -17.37 19.21 -15.96
N LEU A 569 -16.39 18.73 -16.72
CA LEU A 569 -16.29 18.97 -18.16
C LEU A 569 -17.44 18.29 -18.92
N PHE A 570 -17.79 17.06 -18.56
CA PHE A 570 -18.91 16.33 -19.17
C PHE A 570 -20.26 17.07 -19.00
N LEU A 571 -20.51 17.69 -17.84
CA LEU A 571 -21.73 18.45 -17.56
C LEU A 571 -21.91 19.69 -18.46
N VAL A 572 -20.83 20.23 -19.01
CA VAL A 572 -20.80 21.54 -19.71
C VAL A 572 -20.59 21.39 -21.22
N ARG A 573 -19.99 20.29 -21.68
CA ARG A 573 -19.71 20.03 -23.12
C ARG A 573 -20.93 19.62 -23.95
N GLU A 574 -22.09 19.45 -23.34
CA GLU A 574 -23.39 19.19 -23.99
C GLU A 574 -24.32 20.43 -23.96
N PRO A 575 -23.99 21.52 -24.68
CA PRO A 575 -24.63 22.84 -24.51
C PRO A 575 -26.11 22.88 -24.88
N MET A 576 -26.65 21.89 -25.60
CA MET A 576 -28.10 21.79 -25.86
C MET A 576 -28.92 21.30 -24.65
N ARG A 577 -28.26 20.83 -23.57
CA ARG A 577 -28.92 20.27 -22.37
C ARG A 577 -28.41 20.85 -21.05
N MET A 578 -27.40 21.72 -21.10
CA MET A 578 -26.76 22.34 -19.94
C MET A 578 -27.75 23.21 -19.14
N SER A 579 -28.03 22.84 -17.89
CA SER A 579 -28.80 23.68 -16.97
C SER A 579 -27.90 24.59 -16.13
N THR A 580 -28.48 25.63 -15.51
CA THR A 580 -27.78 26.48 -14.52
C THR A 580 -27.24 25.66 -13.33
N ASP A 581 -27.92 24.56 -13.01
CA ASP A 581 -27.62 23.71 -11.87
C ASP A 581 -26.46 22.76 -12.21
N ASP A 582 -26.37 22.28 -13.47
CA ASP A 582 -25.22 21.51 -13.96
C ASP A 582 -23.95 22.37 -14.00
N VAL A 583 -24.02 23.63 -14.46
CA VAL A 583 -22.87 24.57 -14.43
C VAL A 583 -22.42 24.85 -13.00
N SER A 584 -23.36 25.12 -12.09
CA SER A 584 -23.05 25.38 -10.67
C SER A 584 -22.45 24.14 -9.99
N SER A 585 -22.92 22.95 -10.36
CA SER A 585 -22.36 21.67 -9.89
C SER A 585 -20.95 21.44 -10.42
N ALA A 586 -20.69 21.77 -11.69
CA ALA A 586 -19.37 21.67 -12.30
C ALA A 586 -18.34 22.61 -11.63
N CYS A 587 -18.72 23.88 -11.35
CA CYS A 587 -17.89 24.79 -10.57
C CYS A 587 -17.52 24.20 -9.20
N GLY A 588 -18.50 23.71 -8.44
CA GLY A 588 -18.29 23.15 -7.09
C GLY A 588 -17.55 21.79 -7.06
N LEU A 589 -17.36 21.13 -8.21
CA LEU A 589 -16.46 19.98 -8.36
C LEU A 589 -15.03 20.45 -8.63
N LEU A 590 -14.85 21.39 -9.57
CA LEU A 590 -13.54 21.92 -9.93
C LEU A 590 -12.89 22.77 -8.83
N GLU A 591 -13.68 23.40 -7.96
CA GLU A 591 -13.15 24.10 -6.78
C GLU A 591 -12.50 23.12 -5.78
N LYS A 592 -13.01 21.88 -5.66
CA LYS A 592 -12.40 20.83 -4.81
C LYS A 592 -11.15 20.23 -5.45
N ASP A 593 -11.17 20.05 -6.77
CA ASP A 593 -9.99 19.68 -7.56
C ASP A 593 -8.88 20.72 -7.39
N LEU A 594 -9.21 22.02 -7.48
CA LEU A 594 -8.27 23.10 -7.23
C LEU A 594 -7.70 23.08 -5.79
N GLU A 595 -8.54 22.91 -4.77
CA GLU A 595 -8.08 22.77 -3.37
C GLU A 595 -7.05 21.63 -3.21
N ILE A 596 -7.28 20.51 -3.91
CA ILE A 596 -6.40 19.34 -3.89
C ILE A 596 -5.11 19.59 -4.67
N THR A 597 -5.17 20.07 -5.90
CA THR A 597 -3.99 20.32 -6.74
C THR A 597 -3.11 21.44 -6.16
N GLU A 598 -3.69 22.47 -5.55
CA GLU A 598 -2.95 23.45 -4.74
C GLU A 598 -2.30 22.81 -3.50
N SER A 599 -2.94 21.83 -2.85
CA SER A 599 -2.35 21.14 -1.70
C SER A 599 -1.13 20.29 -2.08
N LEU A 600 -1.17 19.65 -3.26
CA LEU A 600 -0.10 18.78 -3.76
C LEU A 600 1.10 19.55 -4.31
N THR A 601 0.88 20.76 -4.85
CA THR A 601 1.94 21.63 -5.39
C THR A 601 2.66 22.48 -4.34
N LYS A 602 2.09 22.65 -3.13
CA LYS A 602 2.71 23.44 -2.04
C LYS A 602 4.07 22.88 -1.62
N GLY A 603 5.13 23.64 -1.94
CA GLY A 603 6.51 23.33 -1.53
C GLY A 603 7.23 22.27 -2.36
N LYS A 604 6.61 21.72 -3.41
CA LYS A 604 7.21 20.72 -4.31
C LYS A 604 7.51 21.30 -5.71
N THR A 605 8.58 20.82 -6.33
CA THR A 605 8.97 21.13 -7.73
C THR A 605 8.46 20.08 -8.71
N ASP A 606 7.42 19.34 -8.36
CA ASP A 606 6.91 18.26 -9.21
C ASP A 606 6.20 18.80 -10.44
N TYR A 607 6.72 18.41 -11.61
CA TYR A 607 6.17 18.69 -12.92
C TYR A 607 4.72 18.20 -13.07
N GLN A 608 4.41 16.98 -12.59
CA GLN A 608 3.14 16.33 -12.89
C GLN A 608 1.99 17.02 -12.15
N HIS A 609 2.16 17.28 -10.84
CA HIS A 609 1.21 18.04 -10.04
C HIS A 609 1.01 19.49 -10.53
N ARG A 610 2.06 20.15 -11.03
CA ARG A 610 1.93 21.48 -11.66
C ARG A 610 1.12 21.45 -12.95
N ARG A 611 1.32 20.41 -13.76
CA ARG A 611 0.55 20.20 -15.00
C ARG A 611 -0.92 19.93 -14.69
N ASP A 612 -1.22 19.06 -13.73
CA ASP A 612 -2.61 18.77 -13.33
C ASP A 612 -3.31 20.03 -12.78
N MET A 613 -2.61 20.87 -12.00
CA MET A 613 -3.12 22.18 -11.57
C MET A 613 -3.40 23.14 -12.75
N ALA A 614 -2.57 23.11 -13.80
CA ALA A 614 -2.84 23.88 -15.01
C ALA A 614 -4.10 23.37 -15.72
N VAL A 615 -4.26 22.05 -15.89
CA VAL A 615 -5.46 21.44 -16.50
C VAL A 615 -6.72 21.79 -15.71
N CYS A 616 -6.68 21.75 -14.37
CA CYS A 616 -7.76 22.22 -13.51
C CYS A 616 -8.14 23.69 -13.81
N TYR A 617 -7.15 24.58 -14.02
CA TYR A 617 -7.40 25.97 -14.41
C TYR A 617 -8.01 26.12 -15.82
N ASP A 618 -7.67 25.28 -16.80
CA ASP A 618 -8.34 25.27 -18.13
C ASP A 618 -9.78 24.78 -17.99
N ALA A 619 -10.02 23.74 -17.19
CA ALA A 619 -11.37 23.25 -16.91
C ALA A 619 -12.22 24.30 -16.18
N LEU A 620 -11.65 25.01 -15.19
CA LEU A 620 -12.29 26.14 -14.53
C LEU A 620 -12.59 27.28 -15.52
N CYS A 621 -11.67 27.58 -16.43
CA CYS A 621 -11.88 28.54 -17.52
C CYS A 621 -13.04 28.10 -18.44
N GLU A 622 -13.10 26.82 -18.84
CA GLU A 622 -14.15 26.26 -19.69
C GLU A 622 -15.53 26.27 -18.99
N VAL A 623 -15.60 25.99 -17.69
CA VAL A 623 -16.88 25.98 -16.96
C VAL A 623 -17.33 27.41 -16.60
N TYR A 624 -16.44 28.25 -16.07
CA TYR A 624 -16.81 29.60 -15.62
C TYR A 624 -17.23 30.52 -16.78
N GLN A 625 -16.88 30.26 -18.05
CA GLN A 625 -17.31 31.10 -19.18
C GLN A 625 -18.84 31.25 -19.30
N TYR A 626 -19.60 30.30 -18.76
CA TYR A 626 -21.06 30.27 -18.75
C TYR A 626 -21.69 30.96 -17.53
N GLN A 627 -20.91 31.25 -16.48
CA GLN A 627 -21.38 31.83 -15.21
C GLN A 627 -20.77 33.22 -14.93
N ASN A 628 -19.44 33.36 -15.06
CA ASN A 628 -18.70 34.61 -14.86
C ASN A 628 -17.45 34.62 -15.75
N LYS A 629 -17.49 35.45 -16.80
CA LYS A 629 -16.41 35.55 -17.80
C LYS A 629 -15.13 36.22 -17.29
N GLU A 630 -15.22 37.08 -16.26
CA GLU A 630 -14.02 37.67 -15.63
C GLU A 630 -13.26 36.60 -14.85
N LYS A 631 -13.96 35.79 -14.05
CA LYS A 631 -13.37 34.62 -13.37
C LYS A 631 -12.80 33.59 -14.35
N ALA A 632 -13.51 33.33 -15.46
CA ALA A 632 -13.03 32.43 -16.50
C ALA A 632 -11.68 32.91 -17.08
N LEU A 633 -11.58 34.20 -17.38
CA LEU A 633 -10.33 34.82 -17.85
C LEU A 633 -9.23 34.78 -16.79
N GLU A 634 -9.54 35.01 -15.52
CA GLU A 634 -8.59 34.91 -14.40
C GLU A 634 -7.98 33.51 -14.31
N TYR A 635 -8.81 32.45 -14.34
CA TYR A 635 -8.33 31.07 -14.30
C TYR A 635 -7.56 30.70 -15.57
N GLY A 636 -8.04 31.09 -16.76
CA GLY A 636 -7.32 30.88 -18.02
C GLY A 636 -5.91 31.48 -17.99
N VAL A 637 -5.75 32.69 -17.45
CA VAL A 637 -4.44 33.35 -17.29
C VAL A 637 -3.55 32.64 -16.26
N LYS A 638 -4.09 32.19 -15.11
CA LYS A 638 -3.32 31.40 -14.13
C LYS A 638 -2.79 30.10 -14.74
N GLY A 639 -3.64 29.36 -15.46
CA GLY A 639 -3.25 28.15 -16.18
C GLY A 639 -2.22 28.42 -17.27
N LEU A 640 -2.40 29.49 -18.07
CA LEU A 640 -1.46 29.90 -19.11
C LEU A 640 -0.04 30.14 -18.55
N VAL A 641 0.08 30.84 -17.41
CA VAL A 641 1.39 31.11 -16.78
C VAL A 641 2.09 29.81 -16.37
N ILE A 642 1.35 28.85 -15.81
CA ILE A 642 1.92 27.55 -15.42
C ILE A 642 2.32 26.75 -16.67
N ALA A 643 1.45 26.67 -17.68
CA ALA A 643 1.72 25.96 -18.92
C ALA A 643 2.89 26.57 -19.71
N TYR A 644 3.07 27.89 -19.66
CA TYR A 644 4.22 28.58 -20.25
C TYR A 644 5.52 28.11 -19.59
N HIS A 645 5.60 28.16 -18.25
CA HIS A 645 6.79 27.71 -17.51
C HIS A 645 7.06 26.21 -17.63
N LEU A 646 6.02 25.38 -17.85
CA LEU A 646 6.19 23.95 -18.13
C LEU A 646 6.71 23.68 -19.56
N ALA A 647 6.50 24.61 -20.50
CA ALA A 647 6.90 24.48 -21.90
C ALA A 647 8.24 25.17 -22.26
N GLU A 648 8.99 25.65 -21.26
CA GLU A 648 10.30 26.29 -21.47
C GLU A 648 11.33 25.34 -22.12
N ASP A 649 12.27 25.93 -22.87
CA ASP A 649 12.87 25.32 -24.06
C ASP A 649 13.80 24.10 -23.81
N PRO A 650 13.61 22.93 -24.49
CA PRO A 650 12.53 22.59 -25.41
C PRO A 650 11.38 21.84 -24.71
N GLY A 651 10.22 22.50 -24.58
CA GLY A 651 9.00 21.87 -24.09
C GLY A 651 8.54 20.69 -24.97
N THR A 652 7.98 19.66 -24.34
CA THR A 652 7.51 18.45 -25.01
C THR A 652 6.29 18.74 -25.90
N PRO A 653 5.99 17.87 -26.90
CA PRO A 653 4.78 18.03 -27.72
C PRO A 653 3.47 18.10 -26.91
N GLN A 654 3.44 17.51 -25.71
CA GLN A 654 2.28 17.61 -24.82
C GLN A 654 2.21 18.97 -24.13
N GLU A 655 3.31 19.51 -23.60
CA GLU A 655 3.34 20.86 -23.00
C GLU A 655 2.98 21.93 -24.03
N LEU A 656 3.50 21.83 -25.25
CA LEU A 656 3.16 22.73 -26.35
C LEU A 656 1.68 22.64 -26.75
N PHE A 657 1.08 21.44 -26.71
CA PHE A 657 -0.34 21.23 -26.97
C PHE A 657 -1.22 21.79 -25.84
N ASP A 658 -0.82 21.60 -24.58
CA ASP A 658 -1.53 22.11 -23.41
C ASP A 658 -1.47 23.64 -23.39
N LEU A 659 -0.29 24.25 -23.61
CA LEU A 659 -0.10 25.69 -23.77
C LEU A 659 -0.98 26.28 -24.89
N ALA A 660 -1.10 25.58 -26.02
CA ALA A 660 -1.98 25.99 -27.12
C ALA A 660 -3.46 25.97 -26.75
N ASN A 661 -3.92 25.04 -25.91
CA ASN A 661 -5.29 25.01 -25.43
C ASN A 661 -5.60 26.27 -24.59
N PHE A 662 -4.71 26.71 -23.69
CA PHE A 662 -4.91 27.97 -22.94
C PHE A 662 -5.04 29.20 -23.84
N TYR A 663 -4.15 29.33 -24.84
CA TYR A 663 -4.26 30.41 -25.83
C TYR A 663 -5.59 30.35 -26.58
N TYR A 664 -6.05 29.16 -26.97
CA TYR A 664 -7.37 28.99 -27.61
C TYR A 664 -8.54 29.36 -26.67
N SER A 665 -8.51 28.89 -25.42
CA SER A 665 -9.51 29.19 -24.38
C SER A 665 -9.62 30.70 -24.12
N ILE A 666 -8.49 31.38 -23.91
CA ILE A 666 -8.44 32.84 -23.69
C ILE A 666 -8.89 33.63 -24.93
N GLY A 667 -8.48 33.19 -26.13
CA GLY A 667 -8.86 33.84 -27.38
C GLY A 667 -10.36 33.76 -27.70
N LYS A 668 -11.08 32.76 -27.14
CA LYS A 668 -12.55 32.70 -27.19
C LYS A 668 -13.23 33.67 -26.21
N LEU A 669 -12.55 34.08 -25.14
CA LEU A 669 -13.11 34.95 -24.10
C LEU A 669 -12.93 36.44 -24.39
N CYS A 670 -11.72 36.87 -24.77
CA CYS A 670 -11.39 38.29 -24.94
C CYS A 670 -11.19 38.68 -26.41
N GLY A 671 -12.10 39.51 -26.94
CA GLY A 671 -12.09 39.97 -28.33
C GLY A 671 -10.85 40.80 -28.71
N ASP A 672 -10.34 41.61 -27.78
CA ASP A 672 -9.18 42.50 -27.97
C ASP A 672 -7.89 41.74 -28.33
N ILE A 673 -7.72 40.53 -27.78
CA ILE A 673 -6.51 39.69 -27.93
C ILE A 673 -6.77 38.40 -28.73
N LYS A 674 -8.03 38.16 -29.15
CA LYS A 674 -8.48 37.00 -29.94
C LYS A 674 -7.47 36.57 -31.01
N ASN A 675 -7.04 37.52 -31.85
CA ASN A 675 -6.19 37.23 -33.00
C ASN A 675 -4.78 36.79 -32.59
N VAL A 676 -4.17 37.45 -31.59
CA VAL A 676 -2.83 37.09 -31.09
C VAL A 676 -2.87 35.72 -30.41
N CYS A 677 -3.90 35.49 -29.58
CA CYS A 677 -4.12 34.20 -28.92
C CYS A 677 -4.33 33.06 -29.93
N PHE A 678 -5.16 33.27 -30.96
CA PHE A 678 -5.37 32.26 -31.99
C PHE A 678 -4.14 32.04 -32.89
N GLN A 679 -3.33 33.08 -33.16
CA GLN A 679 -2.03 32.92 -33.83
C GLN A 679 -1.08 32.06 -33.00
N ASN A 680 -0.96 32.32 -31.70
CA ASN A 680 -0.09 31.55 -30.80
C ASN A 680 -0.53 30.09 -30.69
N ALA A 681 -1.84 29.83 -30.54
CA ALA A 681 -2.41 28.49 -30.55
C ALA A 681 -2.17 27.75 -31.89
N HIS A 682 -2.30 28.45 -33.03
CA HIS A 682 -2.06 27.88 -34.36
C HIS A 682 -0.59 27.48 -34.56
N VAL A 683 0.35 28.33 -34.16
CA VAL A 683 1.79 28.05 -34.24
C VAL A 683 2.16 26.83 -33.39
N LEU A 684 1.66 26.76 -32.16
CA LEU A 684 1.92 25.64 -31.25
C LEU A 684 1.31 24.32 -31.75
N TRP A 685 0.01 24.30 -32.07
CA TRP A 685 -0.63 23.11 -32.63
C TRP A 685 0.02 22.69 -33.96
N SER A 686 0.48 23.62 -34.80
CA SER A 686 1.23 23.29 -36.02
C SER A 686 2.58 22.64 -35.72
N LYS A 687 3.34 23.12 -34.71
CA LYS A 687 4.58 22.46 -34.25
C LYS A 687 4.30 21.04 -33.75
N VAL A 688 3.27 20.86 -32.92
CA VAL A 688 2.85 19.54 -32.41
C VAL A 688 2.42 18.61 -33.55
N TYR A 689 1.63 19.11 -34.51
CA TYR A 689 1.19 18.35 -35.68
C TYR A 689 2.35 17.94 -36.60
N GLN A 690 3.39 18.77 -36.74
CA GLN A 690 4.60 18.42 -37.47
C GLN A 690 5.40 17.30 -36.78
N ALA A 691 5.44 17.30 -35.45
CA ALA A 691 6.11 16.26 -34.66
C ALA A 691 5.30 14.94 -34.60
N SER A 692 3.98 15.03 -34.49
CA SER A 692 3.06 13.90 -34.42
C SER A 692 1.74 14.21 -35.15
N PRO A 693 1.62 13.86 -36.44
CA PRO A 693 0.41 14.12 -37.22
C PRO A 693 -0.80 13.34 -36.69
N SER A 694 -1.87 14.05 -36.36
CA SER A 694 -3.15 13.49 -35.89
C SER A 694 -4.31 14.09 -36.66
N GLU A 695 -5.25 13.26 -37.12
CA GLU A 695 -6.42 13.71 -37.89
C GLU A 695 -7.27 14.71 -37.10
N ASP A 696 -7.43 14.50 -35.79
CA ASP A 696 -8.23 15.36 -34.93
C ASP A 696 -7.52 16.69 -34.60
N LEU A 697 -6.19 16.67 -34.51
CA LEU A 697 -5.40 17.91 -34.42
C LEU A 697 -5.47 18.70 -35.72
N GLY A 698 -5.44 18.03 -36.88
CA GLY A 698 -5.68 18.66 -38.17
C GLY A 698 -7.04 19.34 -38.26
N LYS A 699 -8.12 18.69 -37.77
CA LYS A 699 -9.46 19.29 -37.66
C LYS A 699 -9.50 20.49 -36.71
N LYS A 700 -8.83 20.41 -35.55
CA LYS A 700 -8.69 21.55 -34.61
C LYS A 700 -8.03 22.77 -35.27
N ILE A 701 -6.94 22.56 -36.00
CA ILE A 701 -6.21 23.64 -36.71
C ILE A 701 -7.10 24.27 -37.79
N GLN A 702 -7.80 23.47 -38.61
CA GLN A 702 -8.73 23.98 -39.62
C GLN A 702 -9.88 24.80 -38.99
N LEU A 703 -10.47 24.32 -37.90
CA LEU A 703 -11.51 25.05 -37.17
C LEU A 703 -10.99 26.39 -36.61
N LEU A 704 -9.75 26.42 -36.10
CA LEU A 704 -9.11 27.64 -35.62
C LEU A 704 -8.93 28.66 -36.75
N GLU A 705 -8.46 28.23 -37.93
CA GLU A 705 -8.32 29.07 -39.12
C GLU A 705 -9.66 29.64 -39.61
N GLU A 706 -10.77 28.90 -39.45
CA GLU A 706 -12.12 29.42 -39.70
C GLU A 706 -12.54 30.45 -38.64
N MET A 707 -12.26 30.21 -37.36
CA MET A 707 -12.59 31.12 -36.27
C MET A 707 -11.81 32.45 -36.32
N MET A 708 -10.57 32.41 -36.82
CA MET A 708 -9.74 33.60 -37.09
C MET A 708 -10.33 34.50 -38.19
N LYS A 709 -11.09 33.94 -39.14
CA LYS A 709 -11.74 34.70 -40.22
C LYS A 709 -13.02 35.42 -39.76
N ARG A 710 -13.56 35.09 -38.58
CA ARG A 710 -14.76 35.74 -38.02
C ARG A 710 -14.41 37.07 -37.35
N PRO A 711 -15.23 38.13 -37.50
CA PRO A 711 -14.97 39.44 -36.90
C PRO A 711 -14.89 39.37 -35.36
N ALA A 712 -14.11 40.27 -34.76
CA ALA A 712 -13.92 40.31 -33.30
C ALA A 712 -15.18 40.78 -32.53
N THR A 713 -16.17 41.36 -33.22
CA THR A 713 -17.43 41.87 -32.67
C THR A 713 -18.39 40.80 -32.15
N GLU A 714 -18.07 39.52 -32.30
CA GLU A 714 -18.80 38.39 -31.69
C GLU A 714 -18.29 38.04 -30.28
N CYS A 715 -17.20 38.65 -29.80
CA CYS A 715 -16.67 38.44 -28.44
C CYS A 715 -17.25 39.43 -27.43
N ALA A 716 -17.32 39.01 -26.16
CA ALA A 716 -18.32 39.50 -25.20
C ALA A 716 -17.75 40.06 -23.88
N ILE A 717 -16.52 40.56 -23.90
CA ILE A 717 -15.91 41.36 -22.81
C ILE A 717 -15.57 42.72 -23.43
N GLU A 718 -15.89 43.82 -22.75
CA GLU A 718 -15.72 45.17 -23.30
C GLU A 718 -14.24 45.54 -23.54
N PRO A 719 -13.94 46.37 -24.57
CA PRO A 719 -12.57 46.74 -24.89
C PRO A 719 -11.84 47.46 -23.74
N GLY A 720 -10.65 46.97 -23.38
CA GLY A 720 -9.75 47.62 -22.43
C GLY A 720 -9.37 46.81 -21.18
N TYR A 721 -10.07 45.72 -20.87
CA TYR A 721 -9.76 44.88 -19.69
C TYR A 721 -8.48 44.05 -19.85
N CYS A 722 -8.11 43.69 -21.09
CA CYS A 722 -7.07 42.70 -21.40
C CYS A 722 -5.65 43.29 -21.63
N SER A 723 -5.38 44.55 -21.24
CA SER A 723 -4.14 45.27 -21.58
C SER A 723 -2.85 44.60 -21.09
N GLY A 724 -2.80 44.09 -19.85
CA GLY A 724 -1.63 43.38 -19.32
C GLY A 724 -1.46 41.94 -19.86
N ILE A 725 -2.56 41.30 -20.31
CA ILE A 725 -2.50 39.99 -20.96
C ILE A 725 -1.90 40.15 -22.36
N LYS A 726 -2.29 41.22 -23.07
CA LYS A 726 -1.72 41.56 -24.38
C LYS A 726 -0.19 41.72 -24.31
N GLU A 727 0.34 42.37 -23.29
CA GLU A 727 1.79 42.56 -23.11
C GLU A 727 2.55 41.23 -22.94
N LEU A 728 1.95 40.22 -22.30
CA LEU A 728 2.49 38.85 -22.23
C LEU A 728 2.41 38.12 -23.57
N THR A 729 1.27 38.22 -24.28
CA THR A 729 1.10 37.54 -25.58
C THR A 729 1.94 38.16 -26.70
N ASP A 730 2.11 39.48 -26.67
CA ASP A 730 2.93 40.22 -27.64
C ASP A 730 4.43 39.93 -27.42
N LYS A 731 4.90 39.83 -26.16
CA LYS A 731 6.27 39.37 -25.86
C LYS A 731 6.60 38.02 -26.50
N TRP A 732 5.72 37.03 -26.35
CA TRP A 732 5.96 35.70 -26.93
C TRP A 732 5.90 35.70 -28.46
N SER A 733 5.07 36.56 -29.05
CA SER A 733 5.06 36.82 -30.50
C SER A 733 6.36 37.46 -31.00
N GLU A 734 7.03 38.29 -30.19
CA GLU A 734 8.34 38.86 -30.53
C GLU A 734 9.48 37.84 -30.29
N GLU A 735 9.45 37.10 -29.19
CA GLU A 735 10.42 36.05 -28.82
C GLU A 735 10.48 34.93 -29.88
N THR A 736 9.33 34.45 -30.36
CA THR A 736 9.27 33.41 -31.41
C THR A 736 9.77 33.87 -32.78
N SER A 737 10.17 35.15 -32.93
CA SER A 737 10.68 35.74 -34.17
C SER A 737 12.20 35.94 -34.22
N LYS A 738 12.95 35.71 -33.13
CA LYS A 738 14.40 36.00 -33.04
C LYS A 738 15.17 35.02 -32.16
N ASP A 739 16.39 34.70 -32.57
CA ASP A 739 17.34 33.92 -31.78
C ASP A 739 17.97 34.72 -30.61
N VAL A 740 18.15 34.01 -29.48
CA VAL A 740 19.12 34.18 -28.36
C VAL A 740 18.86 35.18 -27.19
N ASP A 741 19.12 34.61 -26.00
CA ASP A 741 19.65 35.13 -24.72
C ASP A 741 18.70 35.56 -23.59
N TYR A 742 18.94 34.97 -22.40
CA TYR A 742 18.05 35.00 -21.24
C TYR A 742 18.63 35.81 -20.08
N ALA A 743 18.18 37.06 -19.94
CA ALA A 743 18.29 37.83 -18.70
C ALA A 743 17.14 38.84 -18.56
N ASP A 744 16.70 39.08 -17.32
CA ASP A 744 15.69 40.08 -16.91
C ASP A 744 14.24 39.91 -17.39
N ILE A 745 13.48 39.02 -16.73
CA ILE A 745 12.03 39.21 -16.55
C ILE A 745 11.64 39.19 -15.06
N SER A 746 11.47 40.40 -14.51
CA SER A 746 10.49 40.74 -13.47
C SER A 746 9.96 42.14 -13.83
N PRO A 747 8.69 42.54 -13.54
CA PRO A 747 7.90 42.12 -12.39
C PRO A 747 6.37 41.91 -12.61
N ILE A 748 5.78 40.82 -12.10
CA ILE A 748 4.30 40.66 -12.01
C ILE A 748 3.77 40.59 -10.57
N GLU A 749 4.61 40.32 -9.56
CA GLU A 749 4.15 40.13 -8.16
C GLU A 749 3.60 41.37 -7.44
N ARG A 750 3.66 42.58 -8.02
CA ARG A 750 3.14 43.80 -7.38
C ARG A 750 1.71 44.16 -7.80
N LYS A 751 0.75 43.31 -7.41
CA LYS A 751 -0.64 43.76 -7.13
C LYS A 751 -1.53 42.81 -6.30
N ALA A 752 -1.11 41.58 -6.00
CA ALA A 752 -1.92 40.59 -5.28
C ALA A 752 -1.33 40.19 -3.91
N SER A 753 -1.22 41.14 -2.97
CA SER A 753 -1.02 40.84 -1.54
C SER A 753 -1.24 42.07 -0.63
N ALA A 754 -2.49 42.51 -0.51
CA ALA A 754 -2.89 43.43 0.56
C ALA A 754 -3.11 42.65 1.87
N GLY A 755 -2.03 42.18 2.50
CA GLY A 755 -2.08 41.51 3.80
C GLY A 755 -0.83 40.70 4.15
N GLY A 756 -0.16 41.03 5.26
CA GLY A 756 1.01 40.31 5.78
C GLY A 756 2.35 41.04 5.59
N MET A 757 3.18 41.06 6.63
CA MET A 757 4.41 41.88 6.67
C MET A 757 5.64 41.16 6.08
N GLY A 758 6.47 41.90 5.33
CA GLY A 758 7.80 41.49 4.91
C GLY A 758 8.75 42.69 4.77
N CYS A 759 9.44 43.06 5.85
CA CYS A 759 10.22 44.30 5.92
C CYS A 759 11.57 44.23 5.19
N LEU A 760 11.57 44.42 3.87
CA LEU A 760 12.78 44.66 3.08
C LEU A 760 12.63 45.75 1.99
N PRO A 761 11.51 45.86 1.25
CA PRO A 761 11.35 46.87 0.20
C PRO A 761 11.38 48.32 0.71
N LEU A 762 10.99 48.55 1.98
CA LEU A 762 10.93 49.88 2.57
C LEU A 762 12.32 50.51 2.75
N LEU A 763 13.34 49.71 3.08
CA LEU A 763 14.73 50.15 3.23
C LEU A 763 15.32 50.57 1.87
N LEU A 764 15.01 49.83 0.81
CA LEU A 764 15.40 50.16 -0.57
C LEU A 764 14.73 51.45 -1.06
N ALA A 765 13.43 51.64 -0.79
CA ALA A 765 12.72 52.87 -1.14
C ALA A 765 13.31 54.11 -0.44
N VAL A 766 13.64 54.01 0.86
CA VAL A 766 14.29 55.08 1.62
C VAL A 766 15.70 55.36 1.07
N ALA A 767 16.49 54.33 0.73
CA ALA A 767 17.82 54.51 0.16
C ALA A 767 17.81 55.25 -1.20
N VAL A 768 16.88 54.90 -2.09
CA VAL A 768 16.72 55.58 -3.39
C VAL A 768 16.28 57.05 -3.19
N LEU A 769 15.37 57.32 -2.26
CA LEU A 769 14.93 58.68 -1.95
C LEU A 769 16.08 59.54 -1.40
N VAL A 770 16.93 59.00 -0.53
CA VAL A 770 18.12 59.68 0.00
C VAL A 770 19.15 59.96 -1.10
N CYS A 771 19.38 59.02 -2.02
CA CYS A 771 20.26 59.23 -3.18
C CYS A 771 19.75 60.35 -4.11
N LEU A 772 18.44 60.40 -4.38
CA LEU A 772 17.82 61.47 -5.19
C LEU A 772 17.96 62.85 -4.53
N ILE A 773 17.76 62.93 -3.20
CA ILE A 773 17.94 64.18 -2.45
C ILE A 773 19.41 64.64 -2.48
N LEU A 774 20.38 63.72 -2.38
CA LEU A 774 21.81 64.04 -2.47
C LEU A 774 22.22 64.51 -3.88
N GLN A 775 21.62 63.94 -4.93
CA GLN A 775 21.86 64.37 -6.31
C GLN A 775 21.25 65.74 -6.63
N LEU A 776 20.07 66.07 -6.06
CA LEU A 776 19.37 67.32 -6.33
C LEU A 776 19.97 68.56 -5.64
N PHE A 777 20.61 68.40 -4.47
CA PHE A 777 21.13 69.54 -3.70
C PHE A 777 22.65 69.70 -3.69
N GLY A 778 23.40 68.65 -4.07
CA GLY A 778 24.86 68.68 -3.99
C GLY A 778 25.40 68.55 -2.55
N VAL A 779 26.48 67.79 -2.39
CA VAL A 779 26.97 67.32 -1.09
C VAL A 779 27.31 68.45 -0.11
N VAL A 780 27.76 69.61 -0.62
CA VAL A 780 28.18 70.76 0.19
C VAL A 780 26.99 71.50 0.83
N ASP A 781 25.89 71.70 0.09
CA ASP A 781 24.71 72.40 0.58
C ASP A 781 23.86 71.50 1.51
N PHE A 782 23.84 70.20 1.24
CA PHE A 782 23.17 69.21 2.10
C PHE A 782 23.81 69.13 3.51
N ALA A 783 25.14 69.17 3.61
CA ALA A 783 25.85 69.17 4.89
C ALA A 783 25.59 70.46 5.69
N GLY A 784 25.54 71.63 5.02
CA GLY A 784 25.18 72.91 5.65
C GLY A 784 23.78 72.91 6.23
N LYS A 785 22.80 72.42 5.47
CA LYS A 785 21.39 72.27 5.92
C LYS A 785 21.26 71.27 7.07
N LEU A 786 21.87 70.09 6.99
CA LEU A 786 21.88 69.12 8.10
C LEU A 786 22.47 69.69 9.39
N LYS A 787 23.56 70.47 9.28
CA LYS A 787 24.22 71.11 10.42
C LYS A 787 23.35 72.19 11.08
N SER A 788 22.47 72.86 10.31
CA SER A 788 21.48 73.81 10.86
C SER A 788 20.32 73.14 11.60
N VAL A 789 20.01 71.86 11.32
CA VAL A 789 18.87 71.12 11.89
C VAL A 789 19.29 70.18 13.03
N LEU A 790 20.44 69.51 12.92
CA LEU A 790 20.89 68.47 13.86
C LEU A 790 22.20 68.82 14.61
N GLY A 791 22.77 69.99 14.35
CA GLY A 791 24.07 70.39 14.89
C GLY A 791 25.26 69.64 14.29
N ASP A 792 26.46 70.09 14.64
CA ASP A 792 27.72 69.64 14.03
C ASP A 792 28.01 68.14 14.26
N SER A 793 27.60 67.62 15.42
CA SER A 793 27.79 66.21 15.79
C SER A 793 26.82 65.29 15.04
N GLY A 794 25.54 65.67 14.93
CA GLY A 794 24.52 64.88 14.25
C GLY A 794 24.75 64.79 12.75
N ALA A 795 25.14 65.90 12.11
CA ALA A 795 25.47 65.94 10.68
C ALA A 795 26.62 64.99 10.31
N LYS A 796 27.67 64.91 11.14
CA LYS A 796 28.83 64.03 10.91
C LYS A 796 28.47 62.54 10.96
N VAL A 797 27.60 62.13 11.88
CA VAL A 797 27.13 60.73 11.98
C VAL A 797 26.34 60.33 10.74
N VAL A 798 25.39 61.18 10.29
CA VAL A 798 24.57 60.90 9.10
C VAL A 798 25.44 60.79 7.83
N VAL A 799 26.39 61.71 7.63
CA VAL A 799 27.32 61.65 6.49
C VAL A 799 28.21 60.40 6.53
N GLY A 800 28.67 59.98 7.71
CA GLY A 800 29.45 58.75 7.89
C GLY A 800 28.67 57.48 7.52
N VAL A 801 27.40 57.38 7.94
CA VAL A 801 26.52 56.24 7.60
C VAL A 801 26.27 56.16 6.09
N VAL A 802 25.98 57.29 5.44
CA VAL A 802 25.79 57.33 3.97
C VAL A 802 27.04 56.85 3.24
N TRP A 803 28.24 57.27 3.67
CA TRP A 803 29.51 56.83 3.07
C TRP A 803 29.74 55.31 3.18
N VAL A 804 29.45 54.71 4.35
CA VAL A 804 29.60 53.26 4.55
C VAL A 804 28.62 52.48 3.66
N VAL A 805 27.37 52.93 3.56
CA VAL A 805 26.36 52.29 2.70
C VAL A 805 26.73 52.38 1.22
N SER A 806 27.21 53.53 0.75
CA SER A 806 27.70 53.70 -0.63
C SER A 806 28.92 52.80 -0.93
N LEU A 807 29.84 52.63 0.02
CA LEU A 807 31.01 51.76 -0.15
C LEU A 807 30.61 50.28 -0.29
N ILE A 808 29.67 49.81 0.53
CA ILE A 808 29.13 48.44 0.46
C ILE A 808 28.46 48.19 -0.90
N MET A 809 27.64 49.13 -1.38
CA MET A 809 26.98 49.04 -2.69
C MET A 809 27.99 48.96 -3.84
N LEU A 810 29.09 49.71 -3.77
CA LEU A 810 30.16 49.68 -4.78
C LEU A 810 30.87 48.32 -4.83
N VAL A 811 31.13 47.71 -3.66
CA VAL A 811 31.76 46.39 -3.54
C VAL A 811 30.83 45.28 -4.06
N CYS A 812 29.52 45.37 -3.81
CA CYS A 812 28.53 44.44 -4.36
C CYS A 812 28.43 44.56 -5.90
N SER A 813 28.43 45.78 -6.44
CA SER A 813 28.43 46.03 -7.89
C SER A 813 29.66 45.42 -8.58
N ALA A 814 30.85 45.56 -7.97
CA ALA A 814 32.09 45.00 -8.52
C ALA A 814 32.13 43.45 -8.56
N LYS A 815 31.38 42.77 -7.67
CA LYS A 815 31.23 41.31 -7.70
C LYS A 815 30.27 40.81 -8.78
N PHE A 816 29.26 41.60 -9.14
CA PHE A 816 28.23 41.21 -10.12
C PHE A 816 28.69 41.30 -11.58
N ARG A 817 29.75 42.07 -11.90
CA ARG A 817 30.34 42.13 -13.25
C ARG A 817 31.36 41.02 -13.56
N LYS A 818 31.45 39.99 -12.71
CA LYS A 818 32.48 38.93 -12.82
C LYS A 818 31.92 37.50 -12.70
N ARG A 819 30.60 37.39 -12.75
CA ARG A 819 29.82 36.22 -13.11
C ARG A 819 28.97 36.61 -14.31
#